data_AF-A0A0Q9QTN2-F1
#
_entry.id   AF-A0A0Q9QTN2-F1
#
_cell.length_a   1.000
_cell.length_b   1.000
_cell.length_c   1.000
_cell.angle_alpha   90.00
_cell.angle_beta   90.00
_cell.angle_gamma   90.00
#
_symmetry.space_group_name_H-M   'P 1'
#
loop_
_entity.id
_entity.type
_entity.pdbx_description
1 polymer ?
#
loop_
_entity_poly.entity_id
_entity_poly.type
_entity_poly.pdbx_seq_one_letter_code
_entity_poly.pdbx_strand_id
1 'polypeptide(L)'
;MFLMMRKRDKARSGKGENMTRPFANARESHGSRKEATRQADTQTQQQSESITQKLGGIRGIMSLQSTIGNRAVAQLVRNQARSQPQQVVRQHAGDMHVQLMPTFRSEKEAIYYFEDWEEDTVFTEHAREVKQLLLLAQKNGWEDLKERIEYAQSESELVAMEQFKTWDLSNDALLPAAMRLLDKAQNKGWEKLEDLVIAYVRKSEDSRDEPSIASDGLLQNQRDFLIRWATNTPIPKELLKKLVLHAGETDEGLAWLTALLQLPIPTLTIPQFDLITSYKADLSSNEKALRWVVRTVHDSESIEKAKAFIELAKEFNYDMAFALEAVAGSEAHADGVRESEFQKIRENKERQKQKVMKIGYEKALESLTRAERKEVEKNLITAETKSKIEQNQNKFTESINDSIDERAQEAEQEVIKVIGPEAYAKRRDEYLFFFQLVNYDPATLPALELCGHNFKVAEQIVHDVQQAPNLLAFIGQEEINMKLYERCISEVQLPTLNMLLTQINGTELLSYAESGPCLQLLTMLHLNNVPVPHMKQLANRPERLQYCDPQFTADYSQLLVHYTPHQFCQLIDLVPEGAQSTVRFLLTLQPFAASSADLLTCLNLAKRMYWDQTHLTTHICSMALGRTGPQLTAQIYAQRLMVFDRDTKFHSWVNTVGILMTDEGYTVTVGESFQLSGINTYERKCKILDAGGVSRGKFVVHYHPGAKQSVQHPYGSGAHIKPNRGDLQTPRIGREFLPESLRGVIPLKK
;
A
#
# COMPACT_ATOMS: atom_id res chain seq x y z
N MET A 1 38.21 12.61 14.64
CA MET A 1 37.67 13.94 15.00
C MET A 1 36.48 13.65 15.94
N PHE A 2 36.39 14.10 17.20
CA PHE A 2 36.52 15.46 17.76
C PHE A 2 35.57 16.46 17.08
N LEU A 3 34.79 17.30 17.77
CA LEU A 3 35.01 17.89 19.10
C LEU A 3 33.68 18.07 19.90
N MET A 4 33.73 18.00 21.25
CA MET A 4 32.97 18.77 22.28
C MET A 4 31.44 19.05 22.14
N MET A 5 30.54 19.01 23.14
CA MET A 5 30.48 19.08 24.62
C MET A 5 29.49 20.20 25.01
N ARG A 6 28.54 19.94 25.93
CA ARG A 6 28.52 20.56 27.28
C ARG A 6 27.46 19.95 28.20
N LYS A 7 27.72 20.03 29.51
CA LYS A 7 26.80 19.70 30.63
C LYS A 7 26.45 20.97 31.41
N ARG A 8 25.31 20.95 32.12
CA ARG A 8 25.01 21.51 33.47
C ARG A 8 23.49 21.47 33.71
N ASP A 9 22.91 21.55 34.91
CA ASP A 9 23.20 20.98 36.25
C ASP A 9 22.17 21.59 37.23
N LYS A 10 21.44 20.76 38.02
CA LYS A 10 20.89 21.09 39.38
C LYS A 10 19.81 22.19 39.52
N ALA A 11 19.00 22.26 40.59
CA ALA A 11 18.53 21.29 41.62
C ALA A 11 17.43 21.91 42.53
N ARG A 12 16.86 21.09 43.45
CA ARG A 12 15.89 21.41 44.54
C ARG A 12 14.45 21.69 44.07
N SER A 13 13.38 21.46 44.82
CA SER A 13 13.15 20.96 46.21
C SER A 13 11.89 20.05 46.22
N GLY A 14 11.53 19.20 47.19
CA GLY A 14 12.12 18.86 48.49
C GLY A 14 11.14 19.06 49.67
N LYS A 15 10.30 18.05 49.94
CA LYS A 15 9.40 17.76 51.11
C LYS A 15 8.45 16.60 50.68
N GLY A 16 7.98 15.64 51.51
CA GLY A 16 8.35 15.23 52.87
C GLY A 16 7.35 14.19 53.44
N GLU A 17 7.84 13.11 54.07
CA GLU A 17 7.17 12.14 54.99
C GLU A 17 5.96 11.31 54.44
N ASN A 18 5.91 9.96 54.50
CA ASN A 18 5.90 8.98 55.63
C ASN A 18 4.64 9.09 56.53
N MET A 19 3.80 8.07 56.81
CA MET A 19 4.07 6.63 57.14
C MET A 19 2.87 5.65 56.88
N THR A 20 3.14 4.33 56.92
CA THR A 20 2.26 3.16 57.31
C THR A 20 0.87 2.96 56.67
N ARG A 21 0.51 1.83 55.99
CA ARG A 21 0.43 0.37 56.36
C ARG A 21 -0.79 0.00 57.27
N PRO A 22 -1.36 -1.24 57.21
CA PRO A 22 -1.71 -2.10 56.05
C PRO A 22 -3.04 -2.93 56.29
N PHE A 23 -3.24 -4.08 55.60
CA PHE A 23 -4.29 -5.13 55.74
C PHE A 23 -5.71 -4.83 55.19
N ALA A 24 -6.60 -5.80 54.90
CA ALA A 24 -6.45 -7.15 54.27
C ALA A 24 -7.82 -7.81 53.90
N ASN A 25 -7.84 -8.55 52.78
CA ASN A 25 -8.59 -9.79 52.44
C ASN A 25 -10.08 -10.03 52.77
N ALA A 26 -10.80 -10.54 51.74
CA ALA A 26 -11.85 -11.59 51.79
C ALA A 26 -13.27 -11.18 52.30
N ARG A 27 -14.40 -11.82 51.89
CA ARG A 27 -14.63 -12.96 50.96
C ARG A 27 -16.08 -13.00 50.39
N GLU A 28 -16.30 -13.87 49.40
CA GLU A 28 -17.48 -14.76 49.08
C GLU A 28 -18.81 -14.61 49.89
N SER A 29 -20.02 -14.91 49.37
CA SER A 29 -20.53 -15.25 48.02
C SER A 29 -22.09 -15.32 47.99
N HIS A 30 -22.69 -16.06 47.05
CA HIS A 30 -24.13 -16.32 46.79
C HIS A 30 -24.94 -15.19 46.10
N GLY A 31 -25.85 -15.47 45.15
CA GLY A 31 -26.05 -16.71 44.39
C GLY A 31 -27.47 -16.89 43.80
N SER A 32 -27.56 -17.61 42.65
CA SER A 32 -28.81 -18.04 41.98
C SER A 32 -29.69 -16.91 41.36
N ARG A 33 -30.58 -17.06 40.36
CA ARG A 33 -31.12 -18.10 39.42
C ARG A 33 -32.50 -17.51 38.99
N LYS A 34 -33.12 -17.64 37.80
CA LYS A 34 -33.23 -18.70 36.76
C LYS A 34 -33.91 -18.10 35.49
N GLU A 35 -33.75 -18.76 34.32
CA GLU A 35 -34.65 -18.78 33.12
C GLU A 35 -35.15 -17.46 32.46
N ALA A 36 -35.15 -17.22 31.13
CA ALA A 36 -35.43 -18.03 29.92
C ALA A 36 -36.94 -18.30 29.68
N THR A 37 -37.53 -18.26 28.47
CA THR A 37 -37.00 -18.03 27.09
C THR A 37 -38.00 -17.09 26.31
N ARG A 38 -38.27 -17.05 24.99
CA ARG A 38 -38.00 -17.85 23.77
C ARG A 38 -38.06 -16.94 22.50
N GLN A 39 -38.31 -17.51 21.31
CA GLN A 39 -38.52 -16.83 20.00
C GLN A 39 -39.69 -17.49 19.25
N ALA A 40 -40.16 -16.80 18.18
CA ALA A 40 -40.58 -17.33 16.85
C ALA A 40 -42.00 -16.93 16.35
N ASP A 41 -42.02 -16.37 15.12
CA ASP A 41 -43.05 -16.37 14.06
C ASP A 41 -44.47 -15.79 14.37
N THR A 42 -45.34 -15.40 13.43
CA THR A 42 -45.42 -15.58 11.95
C THR A 42 -46.06 -14.34 11.26
N GLN A 43 -46.34 -14.38 9.95
CA GLN A 43 -46.81 -13.26 9.10
C GLN A 43 -48.35 -13.13 8.91
N THR A 44 -48.76 -11.99 8.32
CA THR A 44 -49.88 -11.73 7.36
C THR A 44 -51.30 -11.32 7.83
N GLN A 45 -51.93 -10.45 7.01
CA GLN A 45 -53.38 -10.16 6.83
C GLN A 45 -54.16 -9.46 7.98
N GLN A 46 -55.33 -8.83 7.79
CA GLN A 46 -55.90 -7.92 6.75
C GLN A 46 -57.28 -7.37 7.27
N GLN A 47 -58.03 -6.56 6.48
CA GLN A 47 -59.41 -6.02 6.70
C GLN A 47 -59.51 -4.80 7.69
N SER A 48 -60.25 -3.69 7.48
CA SER A 48 -61.54 -3.31 6.79
C SER A 48 -62.81 -3.66 7.60
N GLU A 49 -63.92 -2.89 7.74
CA GLU A 49 -64.66 -1.86 6.95
C GLU A 49 -65.53 -0.96 7.92
N SER A 50 -66.38 0.04 7.57
CA SER A 50 -66.50 1.07 6.50
C SER A 50 -67.75 2.00 6.81
N ILE A 51 -68.38 2.64 5.80
CA ILE A 51 -69.68 3.41 5.82
C ILE A 51 -69.66 4.79 6.57
N THR A 52 -70.14 5.97 6.11
CA THR A 52 -70.96 6.50 4.98
C THR A 52 -72.44 6.88 5.28
N GLN A 53 -72.71 8.17 5.55
CA GLN A 53 -74.00 8.90 5.34
C GLN A 53 -73.70 10.42 5.41
N LYS A 54 -73.96 11.29 4.43
CA LYS A 54 -75.17 11.71 3.66
C LYS A 54 -75.87 12.97 4.20
N LEU A 55 -75.76 14.03 3.38
CA LEU A 55 -76.66 15.19 3.21
C LEU A 55 -78.02 15.14 3.94
N GLY A 56 -78.25 16.09 4.85
CA GLY A 56 -79.57 16.43 5.38
C GLY A 56 -79.52 17.52 6.46
N GLY A 57 -80.13 18.68 6.24
CA GLY A 57 -80.18 19.75 7.27
C GLY A 57 -80.83 21.06 6.83
N ILE A 58 -80.48 21.58 5.64
CA ILE A 58 -80.90 22.92 5.16
C ILE A 58 -82.44 23.10 5.14
N ARG A 59 -83.21 22.02 4.97
CA ARG A 59 -84.69 22.07 5.03
C ARG A 59 -85.29 22.25 6.44
N GLY A 60 -84.57 21.92 7.51
CA GLY A 60 -85.08 22.03 8.89
C GLY A 60 -85.09 23.47 9.43
N ILE A 61 -84.23 24.33 8.89
CA ILE A 61 -84.09 25.73 9.32
C ILE A 61 -85.36 26.53 9.02
N MET A 62 -86.04 26.26 7.89
CA MET A 62 -87.25 26.97 7.49
C MET A 62 -88.50 26.58 8.30
N SER A 63 -88.55 25.39 8.92
CA SER A 63 -89.74 24.93 9.67
C SER A 63 -89.78 25.34 11.14
N LEU A 64 -88.70 25.93 11.68
CA LEU A 64 -88.68 26.49 13.04
C LEU A 64 -88.95 28.00 13.09
N GLN A 65 -88.80 28.71 11.96
CA GLN A 65 -89.11 30.15 11.88
C GLN A 65 -90.62 30.47 12.01
N SER A 66 -91.51 29.49 11.79
CA SER A 66 -92.96 29.69 11.79
C SER A 66 -93.61 29.81 13.18
N THR A 67 -92.94 29.41 14.27
CA THR A 67 -93.69 28.95 15.46
C THR A 67 -93.26 29.52 16.82
N ILE A 68 -92.04 30.07 16.98
CA ILE A 68 -91.54 30.53 18.31
C ILE A 68 -90.94 31.96 18.27
N GLY A 69 -90.51 32.45 17.11
CA GLY A 69 -90.05 33.83 16.94
C GLY A 69 -88.61 34.12 17.38
N ASN A 70 -87.99 35.09 16.70
CA ASN A 70 -86.53 35.28 16.66
C ASN A 70 -85.88 35.55 18.04
N ARG A 71 -86.61 36.11 19.01
CA ARG A 71 -86.07 36.51 20.31
C ARG A 71 -85.66 35.33 21.20
N ALA A 72 -86.34 34.19 21.07
CA ALA A 72 -86.04 32.98 21.84
C ALA A 72 -84.80 32.24 21.28
N VAL A 73 -84.65 32.17 19.96
CA VAL A 73 -83.54 31.47 19.30
C VAL A 73 -82.19 32.10 19.66
N ALA A 74 -82.11 33.44 19.68
CA ALA A 74 -80.90 34.17 20.06
C ALA A 74 -80.45 33.90 21.52
N GLN A 75 -81.40 33.69 22.44
CA GLN A 75 -81.07 33.32 23.83
C GLN A 75 -80.61 31.86 23.96
N LEU A 76 -81.20 30.94 23.18
CA LEU A 76 -80.80 29.53 23.21
C LEU A 76 -79.34 29.34 22.75
N VAL A 77 -78.95 30.00 21.65
CA VAL A 77 -77.58 29.95 21.11
C VAL A 77 -76.56 30.56 22.09
N ARG A 78 -76.88 31.70 22.72
CA ARG A 78 -76.00 32.31 23.76
C ARG A 78 -75.76 31.39 24.96
N ASN A 79 -76.72 30.53 25.31
CA ASN A 79 -76.60 29.66 26.49
C ASN A 79 -75.82 28.36 26.22
N GLN A 80 -75.72 27.88 24.97
CA GLN A 80 -74.92 26.66 24.66
C GLN A 80 -73.42 26.95 24.45
N ALA A 81 -73.02 28.18 24.15
CA ALA A 81 -71.60 28.53 23.92
C ALA A 81 -70.74 28.60 25.21
N ARG A 82 -71.31 28.43 26.40
CA ARG A 82 -70.62 28.61 27.70
C ARG A 82 -70.16 27.32 28.39
N SER A 83 -69.83 26.26 27.64
CA SER A 83 -69.25 25.02 28.22
C SER A 83 -68.44 24.13 27.26
N GLN A 84 -67.67 24.70 26.31
CA GLN A 84 -66.55 23.99 25.64
C GLN A 84 -65.35 24.93 25.41
N PRO A 85 -64.10 24.51 25.68
CA PRO A 85 -62.91 25.33 25.46
C PRO A 85 -62.24 25.07 24.10
N GLN A 86 -62.87 25.48 22.99
CA GLN A 86 -62.28 25.42 21.64
C GLN A 86 -62.79 26.54 20.71
N GLN A 87 -62.10 26.68 19.56
CA GLN A 87 -62.36 27.53 18.39
C GLN A 87 -61.97 29.01 18.60
N VAL A 88 -61.19 29.66 17.72
CA VAL A 88 -61.08 29.60 16.24
C VAL A 88 -62.30 30.18 15.53
N VAL A 89 -62.62 31.45 15.83
CA VAL A 89 -63.60 32.26 15.09
C VAL A 89 -63.12 33.73 14.99
N ARG A 90 -62.18 34.03 14.08
CA ARG A 90 -61.82 35.41 13.68
C ARG A 90 -61.38 35.53 12.21
N GLN A 91 -62.24 35.11 11.29
CA GLN A 91 -62.43 35.65 9.93
C GLN A 91 -63.71 35.00 9.35
N HIS A 92 -64.35 35.66 8.37
CA HIS A 92 -65.68 35.29 7.82
C HIS A 92 -66.86 35.29 8.82
N ALA A 93 -67.00 36.38 9.58
CA ALA A 93 -68.28 36.83 10.15
C ALA A 93 -68.65 38.24 9.62
N GLY A 94 -68.31 38.50 8.35
CA GLY A 94 -68.45 39.80 7.69
C GLY A 94 -69.78 40.00 6.98
N ASP A 95 -70.90 39.53 7.55
CA ASP A 95 -72.22 39.79 6.96
C ASP A 95 -73.37 39.82 7.99
N MET A 96 -74.37 40.65 7.72
CA MET A 96 -75.69 40.76 8.36
C MET A 96 -75.83 40.56 9.89
N HIS A 97 -75.15 41.37 10.71
CA HIS A 97 -75.74 41.88 11.95
C HIS A 97 -75.59 43.42 11.98
N VAL A 98 -76.48 44.09 11.25
CA VAL A 98 -76.60 45.56 11.27
C VAL A 98 -77.39 45.97 12.50
N GLN A 99 -76.69 46.32 13.58
CA GLN A 99 -77.28 47.13 14.64
C GLN A 99 -77.45 48.54 14.05
N LEU A 100 -78.70 48.97 13.88
CA LEU A 100 -79.00 50.29 13.32
C LEU A 100 -78.75 51.35 14.40
N MET A 101 -77.82 52.27 14.14
CA MET A 101 -77.54 53.41 15.01
C MET A 101 -78.84 54.20 15.28
N PRO A 102 -79.11 54.63 16.53
CA PRO A 102 -80.31 55.40 16.86
C PRO A 102 -80.43 56.70 16.05
N THR A 103 -81.67 57.11 15.74
CA THR A 103 -81.94 58.40 15.09
C THR A 103 -82.03 59.52 16.13
N PHE A 104 -80.90 60.16 16.44
CA PHE A 104 -80.82 61.30 17.36
C PHE A 104 -81.62 62.50 16.83
N ARG A 105 -82.35 63.17 17.72
CA ARG A 105 -83.15 64.38 17.44
C ARG A 105 -82.40 65.67 17.73
N SER A 106 -81.27 65.59 18.46
CA SER A 106 -80.41 66.74 18.76
C SER A 106 -78.96 66.31 18.95
N GLU A 107 -78.03 67.26 18.77
CA GLU A 107 -76.60 67.10 19.07
C GLU A 107 -76.37 66.54 20.47
N LYS A 108 -77.11 67.05 21.47
CA LYS A 108 -76.96 66.64 22.86
C LYS A 108 -77.33 65.18 23.14
N GLU A 109 -78.30 64.61 22.41
CA GLU A 109 -78.58 63.16 22.47
C GLU A 109 -77.45 62.33 21.85
N ALA A 110 -76.80 62.85 20.80
CA ALA A 110 -75.68 62.17 20.13
C ALA A 110 -74.36 62.29 20.90
N ILE A 111 -74.12 63.41 21.59
CA ILE A 111 -73.02 63.59 22.56
C ILE A 111 -73.21 62.61 23.72
N TYR A 112 -74.40 62.57 24.35
CA TYR A 112 -74.64 61.59 25.41
C TYR A 112 -74.47 60.14 24.93
N TYR A 113 -74.86 59.79 23.71
CA TYR A 113 -74.63 58.46 23.15
C TYR A 113 -73.14 58.16 22.84
N PHE A 114 -72.33 59.17 22.56
CA PHE A 114 -70.87 59.03 22.42
C PHE A 114 -70.16 58.92 23.79
N GLU A 115 -70.64 59.66 24.80
CA GLU A 115 -70.08 59.71 26.15
C GLU A 115 -70.56 58.59 27.08
N ASP A 116 -71.58 57.80 26.69
CA ASP A 116 -72.03 56.58 27.40
C ASP A 116 -71.10 55.37 27.11
N TRP A 117 -70.09 55.53 26.25
CA TRP A 117 -69.08 54.54 25.91
C TRP A 117 -67.79 54.74 26.72
N GLU A 118 -67.27 53.66 27.30
CA GLU A 118 -65.97 53.68 28.01
C GLU A 118 -64.83 54.03 27.04
N GLU A 119 -63.94 54.96 27.41
CA GLU A 119 -62.93 55.57 26.51
C GLU A 119 -62.07 54.53 25.76
N ASP A 120 -61.70 53.42 26.41
CA ASP A 120 -60.95 52.30 25.83
C ASP A 120 -61.72 51.51 24.75
N THR A 121 -63.06 51.56 24.78
CA THR A 121 -63.97 50.78 23.91
C THR A 121 -64.49 51.56 22.70
N VAL A 122 -64.56 52.91 22.82
CA VAL A 122 -65.05 53.84 21.78
C VAL A 122 -64.45 53.53 20.41
N PHE A 123 -63.12 53.40 20.33
CA PHE A 123 -62.39 53.21 19.08
C PHE A 123 -62.12 51.75 18.71
N THR A 124 -62.69 50.78 19.45
CA THR A 124 -62.55 49.35 19.16
C THR A 124 -63.87 48.69 18.79
N GLU A 125 -64.81 48.61 19.72
CA GLU A 125 -66.12 47.99 19.48
C GLU A 125 -67.06 48.95 18.73
N HIS A 126 -67.07 50.22 19.13
CA HIS A 126 -67.94 51.26 18.56
C HIS A 126 -67.32 52.02 17.38
N ALA A 127 -66.14 51.63 16.90
CA ALA A 127 -65.35 52.34 15.87
C ALA A 127 -66.11 52.68 14.57
N ARG A 128 -67.13 51.87 14.20
CA ARG A 128 -68.01 52.15 13.05
C ARG A 128 -69.10 53.15 13.38
N GLU A 129 -69.66 53.08 14.58
CA GLU A 129 -70.69 53.98 15.08
C GLU A 129 -70.09 55.37 15.36
N VAL A 130 -68.88 55.45 15.93
CA VAL A 130 -68.09 56.71 16.03
C VAL A 130 -67.87 57.36 14.66
N LYS A 131 -67.49 56.58 13.63
CA LYS A 131 -67.33 57.12 12.27
C LYS A 131 -68.67 57.58 11.66
N GLN A 132 -69.78 56.93 11.99
CA GLN A 132 -71.12 57.38 11.59
C GLN A 132 -71.59 58.63 12.36
N LEU A 133 -71.27 58.75 13.66
CA LEU A 133 -71.51 59.93 14.48
C LEU A 133 -70.69 61.12 13.99
N LEU A 134 -69.41 60.94 13.66
CA LEU A 134 -68.56 62.00 13.10
C LEU A 134 -69.09 62.51 11.75
N LEU A 135 -69.53 61.59 10.87
CA LEU A 135 -70.19 61.95 9.60
C LEU A 135 -71.56 62.60 9.80
N LEU A 136 -72.34 62.16 10.81
CA LEU A 136 -73.61 62.79 11.18
C LEU A 136 -73.38 64.21 11.74
N ALA A 137 -72.34 64.39 12.54
CA ALA A 137 -71.95 65.65 13.14
C ALA A 137 -71.55 66.66 12.07
N GLN A 138 -70.62 66.29 11.19
CA GLN A 138 -70.21 67.07 10.01
C GLN A 138 -71.39 67.40 9.09
N LYS A 139 -72.36 66.49 8.94
CA LYS A 139 -73.56 66.70 8.10
C LYS A 139 -74.60 67.64 8.74
N ASN A 140 -74.72 67.63 10.06
CA ASN A 140 -75.72 68.41 10.80
C ASN A 140 -75.17 69.73 11.37
N GLY A 141 -73.86 69.97 11.32
CA GLY A 141 -73.20 71.14 11.91
C GLY A 141 -73.00 71.03 13.42
N TRP A 142 -72.82 69.81 13.95
CA TRP A 142 -72.64 69.52 15.37
C TRP A 142 -71.15 69.54 15.75
N GLU A 143 -70.58 70.74 15.89
CA GLU A 143 -69.14 70.91 16.11
C GLU A 143 -68.68 70.45 17.51
N ASP A 144 -69.52 70.50 18.55
CA ASP A 144 -69.14 70.04 19.91
C ASP A 144 -68.99 68.51 19.93
N LEU A 145 -69.88 67.79 19.25
CA LEU A 145 -69.71 66.35 19.04
C LEU A 145 -68.46 66.02 18.21
N LYS A 146 -68.17 66.82 17.17
CA LYS A 146 -66.99 66.62 16.32
C LYS A 146 -65.69 66.84 17.10
N GLU A 147 -65.56 67.95 17.82
CA GLU A 147 -64.34 68.26 18.59
C GLU A 147 -64.07 67.23 19.67
N ARG A 148 -65.10 66.71 20.36
CA ARG A 148 -64.96 65.61 21.33
C ARG A 148 -64.47 64.31 20.69
N ILE A 149 -65.03 63.93 19.53
CA ILE A 149 -64.59 62.74 18.79
C ILE A 149 -63.13 62.91 18.30
N GLU A 150 -62.75 64.08 17.79
CA GLU A 150 -61.40 64.36 17.27
C GLU A 150 -60.36 64.44 18.41
N TYR A 151 -60.72 65.04 19.55
CA TYR A 151 -59.89 65.04 20.76
C TYR A 151 -59.64 63.60 21.27
N ALA A 152 -60.70 62.82 21.45
CA ALA A 152 -60.61 61.44 21.93
C ALA A 152 -59.81 60.52 20.98
N GLN A 153 -59.86 60.76 19.66
CA GLN A 153 -58.96 60.07 18.71
C GLN A 153 -57.48 60.41 18.94
N SER A 154 -57.16 61.67 19.24
CA SER A 154 -55.78 62.11 19.50
C SER A 154 -55.19 61.56 20.80
N GLU A 155 -56.06 61.15 21.72
CA GLU A 155 -55.74 60.62 23.05
C GLU A 155 -55.75 59.08 23.13
N SER A 156 -55.97 58.36 22.03
CA SER A 156 -56.01 56.88 22.00
C SER A 156 -54.69 56.23 21.55
N GLU A 157 -54.14 55.29 22.36
CA GLU A 157 -52.98 54.45 21.98
C GLU A 157 -53.23 53.73 20.66
N LEU A 158 -54.41 53.13 20.48
CA LEU A 158 -54.72 52.27 19.35
C LEU A 158 -54.77 53.03 18.01
N VAL A 159 -55.28 54.26 18.02
CA VAL A 159 -55.27 55.12 16.83
C VAL A 159 -53.83 55.48 16.45
N ALA A 160 -52.97 55.78 17.42
CA ALA A 160 -51.55 56.02 17.18
C ALA A 160 -50.80 54.75 16.70
N MET A 161 -51.16 53.56 17.21
CA MET A 161 -50.62 52.27 16.73
C MET A 161 -51.05 51.95 15.30
N GLU A 162 -52.29 52.24 14.89
CA GLU A 162 -52.71 52.07 13.49
C GLU A 162 -51.98 53.07 12.58
N GLN A 163 -51.81 54.32 13.00
CA GLN A 163 -51.04 55.32 12.23
C GLN A 163 -49.57 54.90 12.08
N PHE A 164 -48.89 54.44 13.14
CA PHE A 164 -47.50 53.98 13.03
C PHE A 164 -47.34 52.78 12.08
N LYS A 165 -48.32 51.87 12.06
CA LYS A 165 -48.34 50.70 11.15
C LYS A 165 -48.56 51.06 9.67
N THR A 166 -48.93 52.29 9.33
CA THR A 166 -49.01 52.76 7.94
C THR A 166 -47.78 53.55 7.49
N TRP A 167 -46.78 53.72 8.34
CA TRP A 167 -45.52 54.38 7.98
C TRP A 167 -44.63 53.47 7.14
N ASP A 168 -43.93 54.06 6.16
CA ASP A 168 -42.89 53.36 5.40
C ASP A 168 -41.59 53.29 6.22
N LEU A 169 -41.44 52.20 6.98
CA LEU A 169 -40.29 51.92 7.83
C LEU A 169 -39.10 51.29 7.06
N SER A 170 -39.01 51.49 5.74
CA SER A 170 -37.92 50.97 4.90
C SER A 170 -36.63 51.80 4.95
N ASN A 171 -36.68 53.05 5.45
CA ASN A 171 -35.56 53.97 5.48
C ASN A 171 -35.62 54.95 6.67
N ASP A 172 -34.49 55.55 7.03
CA ASP A 172 -34.34 56.35 8.25
C ASP A 172 -35.01 57.74 8.23
N ALA A 173 -35.64 58.15 7.12
CA ALA A 173 -36.21 59.49 7.00
C ALA A 173 -37.31 59.78 8.04
N LEU A 174 -37.99 58.74 8.55
CA LEU A 174 -39.01 58.83 9.58
C LEU A 174 -38.46 58.69 11.02
N LEU A 175 -37.15 58.46 11.22
CA LEU A 175 -36.55 58.34 12.55
C LEU A 175 -36.86 59.54 13.48
N PRO A 176 -36.79 60.82 13.04
CA PRO A 176 -37.16 61.95 13.90
C PRO A 176 -38.65 62.02 14.26
N ALA A 177 -39.53 61.41 13.44
CA ALA A 177 -40.96 61.28 13.75
C ALA A 177 -41.21 60.11 14.72
N ALA A 178 -40.49 59.00 14.55
CA ALA A 178 -40.52 57.85 15.44
C ALA A 178 -40.07 58.23 16.85
N MET A 179 -38.96 58.95 17.00
CA MET A 179 -38.49 59.44 18.31
C MET A 179 -39.53 60.32 19.04
N ARG A 180 -40.28 61.16 18.31
CA ARG A 180 -41.38 61.97 18.90
C ARG A 180 -42.60 61.13 19.28
N LEU A 181 -42.89 60.08 18.52
CA LEU A 181 -43.99 59.16 18.84
C LEU A 181 -43.65 58.28 20.05
N LEU A 182 -42.39 57.86 20.17
CA LEU A 182 -41.83 57.18 21.34
C LEU A 182 -41.92 58.07 22.59
N ASP A 183 -41.49 59.33 22.49
CA ASP A 183 -41.61 60.32 23.57
C ASP A 183 -43.09 60.52 23.98
N LYS A 184 -44.03 60.65 23.03
CA LYS A 184 -45.47 60.68 23.36
C LYS A 184 -45.96 59.39 24.03
N ALA A 185 -45.47 58.22 23.61
CA ALA A 185 -45.85 56.93 24.18
C ALA A 185 -45.36 56.80 25.63
N GLN A 186 -44.08 57.10 25.88
CA GLN A 186 -43.43 57.07 27.19
C GLN A 186 -44.11 58.03 28.18
N ASN A 187 -44.37 59.28 27.78
CA ASN A 187 -45.05 60.27 28.63
C ASN A 187 -46.52 59.90 28.94
N LYS A 188 -47.10 58.88 28.29
CA LYS A 188 -48.48 58.41 28.51
C LYS A 188 -48.58 56.96 29.01
N GLY A 189 -47.47 56.25 29.18
CA GLY A 189 -47.50 54.82 29.54
C GLY A 189 -48.08 53.90 28.46
N TRP A 190 -47.95 54.28 27.19
CA TRP A 190 -48.42 53.49 26.04
C TRP A 190 -47.40 52.39 25.67
N GLU A 191 -47.23 51.43 26.58
CA GLU A 191 -46.20 50.37 26.51
C GLU A 191 -46.17 49.64 25.15
N LYS A 192 -47.32 49.40 24.52
CA LYS A 192 -47.40 48.62 23.27
C LYS A 192 -47.01 49.44 22.05
N LEU A 193 -47.24 50.75 22.08
CA LEU A 193 -46.70 51.65 21.06
C LEU A 193 -45.20 51.88 21.28
N GLU A 194 -44.77 52.03 22.53
CA GLU A 194 -43.34 52.15 22.89
C GLU A 194 -42.52 50.96 22.36
N ASP A 195 -42.90 49.72 22.66
CA ASP A 195 -42.20 48.51 22.19
C ASP A 195 -42.07 48.47 20.64
N LEU A 196 -43.15 48.80 19.93
CA LEU A 196 -43.17 48.83 18.46
C LEU A 196 -42.23 49.89 17.88
N VAL A 197 -42.17 51.07 18.50
CA VAL A 197 -41.33 52.18 18.01
C VAL A 197 -39.86 51.95 18.40
N ILE A 198 -39.57 51.45 19.60
CA ILE A 198 -38.21 51.07 20.03
C ILE A 198 -37.59 50.03 19.09
N ALA A 199 -38.36 49.03 18.66
CA ALA A 199 -37.87 48.00 17.74
C ALA A 199 -37.43 48.57 16.37
N TYR A 200 -38.09 49.63 15.89
CA TYR A 200 -37.67 50.36 14.68
C TYR A 200 -36.46 51.26 14.95
N VAL A 201 -36.49 52.07 16.01
CA VAL A 201 -35.40 53.01 16.35
C VAL A 201 -34.06 52.27 16.50
N ARG A 202 -34.01 51.18 17.29
CA ARG A 202 -32.80 50.38 17.47
C ARG A 202 -32.26 49.84 16.16
N LYS A 203 -33.13 49.29 15.31
CA LYS A 203 -32.72 48.73 14.00
C LYS A 203 -32.08 49.80 13.09
N SER A 204 -32.60 51.02 13.08
CA SER A 204 -32.03 52.15 12.33
C SER A 204 -30.70 52.64 12.92
N GLU A 205 -30.55 52.61 14.24
CA GLU A 205 -29.30 52.98 14.93
C GLU A 205 -28.21 51.91 14.73
N ASP A 206 -28.53 50.62 14.87
CA ASP A 206 -27.62 49.50 14.61
C ASP A 206 -27.06 49.54 13.17
N SER A 207 -27.85 49.97 12.18
CA SER A 207 -27.42 50.10 10.79
C SER A 207 -26.49 51.29 10.48
N ARG A 208 -26.12 52.12 11.48
CA ARG A 208 -25.18 53.24 11.29
C ARG A 208 -23.72 52.93 11.61
N ASP A 209 -23.44 51.91 12.42
CA ASP A 209 -22.10 51.65 12.94
C ASP A 209 -21.30 50.59 12.15
N GLU A 210 -21.85 50.00 11.07
CA GLU A 210 -21.05 49.21 10.12
C GLU A 210 -20.23 50.11 9.16
N PRO A 211 -18.90 50.02 9.15
CA PRO A 211 -18.07 50.85 8.28
C PRO A 211 -18.17 50.39 6.81
N SER A 212 -18.50 51.33 5.91
CA SER A 212 -18.68 51.06 4.47
C SER A 212 -17.35 50.74 3.75
N ILE A 213 -16.94 49.48 3.82
CA ILE A 213 -15.85 48.93 3.00
C ILE A 213 -16.29 49.02 1.53
N ALA A 214 -15.54 49.78 0.73
CA ALA A 214 -15.78 49.88 -0.72
C ALA A 214 -15.78 48.48 -1.35
N SER A 215 -16.84 48.13 -2.08
CA SER A 215 -17.06 46.77 -2.58
C SER A 215 -15.87 46.28 -3.41
N ASP A 216 -15.18 45.29 -2.87
CA ASP A 216 -13.94 44.72 -3.40
C ASP A 216 -14.19 43.53 -4.35
N GLY A 217 -15.45 43.36 -4.76
CA GLY A 217 -15.96 42.32 -5.65
C GLY A 217 -16.15 40.96 -4.99
N LEU A 218 -15.85 40.81 -3.70
CA LEU A 218 -15.82 39.51 -3.02
C LEU A 218 -17.09 39.25 -2.18
N LEU A 219 -17.62 38.03 -2.30
CA LEU A 219 -18.64 37.48 -1.41
C LEU A 219 -18.04 37.20 -0.01
N GLN A 220 -18.88 37.05 1.01
CA GLN A 220 -18.38 36.88 2.38
C GLN A 220 -17.60 35.56 2.56
N ASN A 221 -18.11 34.45 2.02
CA ASN A 221 -17.41 33.15 2.02
C ASN A 221 -16.03 33.23 1.30
N GLN A 222 -15.94 34.01 0.22
CA GLN A 222 -14.69 34.30 -0.48
C GLN A 222 -13.71 35.13 0.36
N ARG A 223 -14.19 36.12 1.13
CA ARG A 223 -13.37 36.90 2.06
C ARG A 223 -12.83 36.03 3.19
N ASP A 224 -13.69 35.23 3.81
CA ASP A 224 -13.32 34.32 4.91
C ASP A 224 -12.29 33.27 4.45
N PHE A 225 -12.47 32.74 3.23
CA PHE A 225 -11.51 31.87 2.57
C PHE A 225 -10.16 32.55 2.33
N LEU A 226 -10.16 33.78 1.81
CA LEU A 226 -8.93 34.54 1.55
C LEU A 226 -8.19 34.89 2.84
N ILE A 227 -8.90 35.25 3.91
CA ILE A 227 -8.31 35.47 5.24
C ILE A 227 -7.63 34.20 5.75
N ARG A 228 -8.27 33.03 5.60
CA ARG A 228 -7.73 31.74 6.03
C ARG A 228 -6.51 31.28 5.22
N TRP A 229 -6.46 31.57 3.92
CA TRP A 229 -5.41 31.06 3.02
C TRP A 229 -4.26 32.03 2.75
N ALA A 230 -4.42 33.35 2.87
CA ALA A 230 -3.42 34.34 2.43
C ALA A 230 -2.05 34.28 3.13
N THR A 231 -1.92 33.57 4.25
CA THR A 231 -0.66 33.30 4.96
C THR A 231 -0.18 31.84 4.85
N ASN A 232 -0.98 30.96 4.26
CA ASN A 232 -0.80 29.50 4.27
C ASN A 232 -0.58 28.87 2.89
N THR A 233 -0.74 29.63 1.79
CA THR A 233 -0.48 29.15 0.42
C THR A 233 0.91 29.57 -0.10
N PRO A 234 1.57 28.75 -0.96
CA PRO A 234 2.72 29.20 -1.75
C PRO A 234 2.36 30.19 -2.88
N ILE A 235 1.08 30.40 -3.19
CA ILE A 235 0.63 31.26 -4.29
C ILE A 235 0.53 32.73 -3.83
N PRO A 236 1.08 33.70 -4.58
CA PRO A 236 0.93 35.13 -4.29
C PRO A 236 -0.53 35.56 -4.12
N LYS A 237 -0.79 36.38 -3.08
CA LYS A 237 -2.13 36.84 -2.68
C LYS A 237 -3.00 37.39 -3.83
N GLU A 238 -2.40 38.10 -4.78
CA GLU A 238 -3.11 38.67 -5.94
C GLU A 238 -3.53 37.62 -6.98
N LEU A 239 -2.80 36.51 -7.12
CA LEU A 239 -3.22 35.37 -7.93
C LEU A 239 -4.29 34.56 -7.20
N LEU A 240 -4.14 34.36 -5.88
CA LEU A 240 -5.17 33.73 -5.05
C LEU A 240 -6.50 34.50 -5.11
N LYS A 241 -6.49 35.85 -4.98
CA LYS A 241 -7.70 36.67 -5.11
C LYS A 241 -8.35 36.51 -6.49
N LYS A 242 -7.58 36.41 -7.57
CA LYS A 242 -8.12 36.17 -8.92
C LYS A 242 -8.77 34.79 -9.05
N LEU A 243 -8.15 33.73 -8.54
CA LEU A 243 -8.72 32.38 -8.56
C LEU A 243 -10.02 32.29 -7.72
N VAL A 244 -10.05 32.96 -6.56
CA VAL A 244 -11.25 33.02 -5.70
C VAL A 244 -12.38 33.83 -6.34
N LEU A 245 -12.08 34.95 -7.02
CA LEU A 245 -13.09 35.70 -7.80
C LEU A 245 -13.62 34.90 -9.00
N HIS A 246 -12.78 34.06 -9.61
CA HIS A 246 -13.13 33.31 -10.83
C HIS A 246 -13.91 32.01 -10.55
N ALA A 247 -13.62 31.32 -9.45
CA ALA A 247 -14.17 29.99 -9.17
C ALA A 247 -14.64 29.77 -7.72
N GLY A 248 -14.58 30.79 -6.87
CA GLY A 248 -15.00 30.73 -5.46
C GLY A 248 -16.41 31.23 -5.20
N GLU A 249 -17.28 31.36 -6.21
CA GLU A 249 -18.67 31.84 -6.01
C GLU A 249 -19.52 30.88 -5.18
N THR A 250 -19.24 29.58 -5.25
CA THR A 250 -19.94 28.52 -4.50
C THR A 250 -19.03 27.85 -3.48
N ASP A 251 -19.62 27.32 -2.41
CA ASP A 251 -18.86 26.59 -1.37
C ASP A 251 -18.21 25.32 -1.94
N GLU A 252 -18.78 24.71 -2.98
CA GLU A 252 -18.14 23.63 -3.77
C GLU A 252 -16.89 24.09 -4.55
N GLY A 253 -16.88 25.34 -5.02
CA GLY A 253 -15.73 25.96 -5.67
C GLY A 253 -14.63 26.29 -4.66
N LEU A 254 -15.00 26.84 -3.50
CA LEU A 254 -14.09 27.07 -2.38
C LEU A 254 -13.55 25.75 -1.79
N ALA A 255 -14.34 24.68 -1.74
CA ALA A 255 -13.89 23.35 -1.35
C ALA A 255 -12.88 22.76 -2.36
N TRP A 256 -13.12 22.93 -3.66
CA TRP A 256 -12.19 22.52 -4.71
C TRP A 256 -10.87 23.30 -4.68
N LEU A 257 -10.95 24.64 -4.50
CA LEU A 257 -9.78 25.49 -4.26
C LEU A 257 -9.04 25.07 -2.97
N THR A 258 -9.74 24.65 -1.91
CA THR A 258 -9.12 24.10 -0.70
C THR A 258 -8.31 22.84 -1.00
N ALA A 259 -8.87 21.89 -1.74
CA ALA A 259 -8.18 20.64 -2.10
C ALA A 259 -6.94 20.88 -2.97
N LEU A 260 -7.01 21.81 -3.93
CA LEU A 260 -5.86 22.22 -4.73
C LEU A 260 -4.77 22.87 -3.87
N LEU A 261 -5.10 23.86 -3.05
CA LEU A 261 -4.14 24.64 -2.25
C LEU A 261 -3.46 23.85 -1.12
N GLN A 262 -3.97 22.66 -0.77
CA GLN A 262 -3.29 21.73 0.13
C GLN A 262 -2.09 21.01 -0.52
N LEU A 263 -2.00 21.00 -1.86
CA LEU A 263 -0.84 20.49 -2.58
C LEU A 263 0.28 21.55 -2.64
N PRO A 264 1.56 21.14 -2.70
CA PRO A 264 2.68 22.07 -2.88
C PRO A 264 2.74 22.57 -4.33
N ILE A 265 1.80 23.44 -4.72
CA ILE A 265 1.66 23.92 -6.11
C ILE A 265 2.65 25.04 -6.44
N PRO A 266 3.27 25.03 -7.65
CA PRO A 266 3.72 26.26 -8.29
C PRO A 266 2.53 27.18 -8.66
N THR A 267 2.81 28.42 -9.08
CA THR A 267 1.75 29.40 -9.41
C THR A 267 1.01 29.03 -10.70
N LEU A 268 -0.24 28.60 -10.58
CA LEU A 268 -1.15 28.35 -11.71
C LEU A 268 -1.71 29.66 -12.29
N THR A 269 -1.86 29.70 -13.61
CA THR A 269 -2.67 30.71 -14.32
C THR A 269 -4.16 30.31 -14.36
N ILE A 270 -5.06 31.26 -14.66
CA ILE A 270 -6.50 30.97 -14.75
C ILE A 270 -6.81 29.87 -15.78
N PRO A 271 -6.28 29.90 -17.03
CA PRO A 271 -6.54 28.83 -18.00
C PRO A 271 -5.99 27.45 -17.60
N GLN A 272 -4.90 27.40 -16.83
CA GLN A 272 -4.40 26.16 -16.24
C GLN A 272 -5.34 25.63 -15.16
N PHE A 273 -5.85 26.52 -14.29
CA PHE A 273 -6.87 26.18 -13.30
C PHE A 273 -8.17 25.69 -13.96
N ASP A 274 -8.61 26.31 -15.05
CA ASP A 274 -9.80 25.89 -15.81
C ASP A 274 -9.63 24.47 -16.39
N LEU A 275 -8.46 24.18 -16.98
CA LEU A 275 -8.15 22.84 -17.48
C LEU A 275 -8.19 21.81 -16.34
N ILE A 276 -7.53 22.07 -15.20
CA ILE A 276 -7.53 21.17 -14.04
C ILE A 276 -8.96 20.97 -13.51
N THR A 277 -9.76 22.04 -13.46
CA THR A 277 -11.15 22.02 -12.97
C THR A 277 -12.10 21.29 -13.92
N SER A 278 -11.80 21.22 -15.22
CA SER A 278 -12.59 20.42 -16.17
C SER A 278 -12.56 18.91 -15.87
N TYR A 279 -11.56 18.43 -15.10
CA TYR A 279 -11.47 17.06 -14.58
C TYR A 279 -11.84 16.94 -13.09
N LYS A 280 -12.49 17.94 -12.47
CA LYS A 280 -12.84 17.96 -11.03
C LYS A 280 -13.54 16.67 -10.58
N ALA A 281 -14.47 16.13 -11.38
CA ALA A 281 -15.18 14.90 -11.05
C ALA A 281 -14.23 13.72 -10.83
N ASP A 282 -13.35 13.46 -11.80
CA ASP A 282 -12.40 12.35 -11.82
C ASP A 282 -11.31 12.49 -10.74
N LEU A 283 -10.87 13.73 -10.48
CA LEU A 283 -9.73 14.03 -9.62
C LEU A 283 -10.09 14.26 -8.15
N SER A 284 -11.35 14.61 -7.83
CA SER A 284 -11.80 14.97 -6.48
C SER A 284 -11.60 13.87 -5.42
N SER A 285 -11.57 12.60 -5.84
CA SER A 285 -11.36 11.43 -4.98
C SER A 285 -9.97 10.78 -5.12
N ASN A 286 -9.16 11.22 -6.08
CA ASN A 286 -7.85 10.62 -6.40
C ASN A 286 -6.72 11.66 -6.29
N GLU A 287 -6.18 11.82 -5.07
CA GLU A 287 -5.12 12.78 -4.77
C GLU A 287 -3.82 12.51 -5.57
N LYS A 288 -3.53 11.25 -5.92
CA LYS A 288 -2.38 10.89 -6.76
C LYS A 288 -2.54 11.44 -8.18
N ALA A 289 -3.71 11.20 -8.78
CA ALA A 289 -4.05 11.74 -10.09
C ALA A 289 -4.07 13.28 -10.07
N LEU A 290 -4.65 13.89 -9.03
CA LEU A 290 -4.67 15.35 -8.90
C LEU A 290 -3.25 15.94 -8.87
N ARG A 291 -2.35 15.37 -8.06
CA ARG A 291 -0.93 15.76 -8.02
C ARG A 291 -0.25 15.60 -9.39
N TRP A 292 -0.53 14.51 -10.12
CA TRP A 292 0.04 14.27 -11.45
C TRP A 292 -0.51 15.25 -12.50
N VAL A 293 -1.83 15.47 -12.57
CA VAL A 293 -2.46 16.42 -13.51
C VAL A 293 -1.97 17.84 -13.24
N VAL A 294 -1.99 18.29 -11.98
CA VAL A 294 -1.52 19.63 -11.59
C VAL A 294 -0.05 19.85 -11.99
N ARG A 295 0.81 18.84 -11.82
CA ARG A 295 2.19 18.88 -12.30
C ARG A 295 2.27 18.91 -13.83
N THR A 296 1.55 18.04 -14.52
CA THR A 296 1.55 17.96 -15.99
C THR A 296 1.08 19.27 -16.64
N VAL A 297 0.11 19.96 -16.03
CA VAL A 297 -0.37 21.28 -16.47
C VAL A 297 0.64 22.40 -16.22
N HIS A 298 1.56 22.24 -15.26
CA HIS A 298 2.64 23.20 -15.01
C HIS A 298 3.90 22.93 -15.84
N ASP A 299 4.32 21.67 -15.93
CA ASP A 299 5.55 21.23 -16.62
C ASP A 299 5.39 21.26 -18.17
N SER A 300 4.16 21.36 -18.70
CA SER A 300 3.87 21.40 -20.14
C SER A 300 4.07 22.80 -20.77
N GLU A 301 4.65 22.82 -21.97
CA GLU A 301 4.84 24.04 -22.78
C GLU A 301 3.52 24.75 -23.19
N SER A 302 2.40 24.02 -23.25
CA SER A 302 1.09 24.59 -23.61
C SER A 302 -0.08 23.83 -22.99
N ILE A 303 -1.25 24.48 -22.95
CA ILE A 303 -2.50 23.93 -22.38
C ILE A 303 -3.01 22.77 -23.23
N GLU A 304 -2.83 22.83 -24.55
CA GLU A 304 -3.21 21.82 -25.52
C GLU A 304 -2.35 20.56 -25.35
N LYS A 305 -1.04 20.72 -25.14
CA LYS A 305 -0.12 19.60 -24.81
C LYS A 305 -0.48 18.98 -23.46
N ALA A 306 -0.70 19.80 -22.43
CA ALA A 306 -1.14 19.32 -21.13
C ALA A 306 -2.45 18.52 -21.24
N LYS A 307 -3.45 19.05 -21.96
CA LYS A 307 -4.72 18.37 -22.21
C LYS A 307 -4.51 17.03 -22.93
N ALA A 308 -3.69 16.99 -23.99
CA ALA A 308 -3.42 15.76 -24.72
C ALA A 308 -2.81 14.67 -23.83
N PHE A 309 -1.87 15.01 -22.94
CA PHE A 309 -1.32 14.07 -21.96
C PHE A 309 -2.37 13.62 -20.93
N ILE A 310 -3.23 14.54 -20.44
CA ILE A 310 -4.28 14.22 -19.47
C ILE A 310 -5.31 13.27 -20.06
N GLU A 311 -5.84 13.53 -21.26
CA GLU A 311 -6.81 12.63 -21.91
C GLU A 311 -6.19 11.26 -22.21
N LEU A 312 -4.90 11.22 -22.58
CA LEU A 312 -4.21 9.95 -22.83
C LEU A 312 -4.08 9.09 -21.57
N ALA A 313 -3.70 9.70 -20.44
CA ALA A 313 -3.55 8.98 -19.17
C ALA A 313 -4.88 8.73 -18.44
N LYS A 314 -5.93 9.50 -18.73
CA LYS A 314 -7.24 9.46 -18.03
C LYS A 314 -7.89 8.08 -18.03
N GLU A 315 -7.92 7.39 -19.17
CA GLU A 315 -8.49 6.03 -19.26
C GLU A 315 -7.69 5.03 -18.42
N PHE A 316 -6.38 5.24 -18.27
CA PHE A 316 -5.47 4.45 -17.45
C PHE A 316 -5.28 5.07 -16.06
N ASN A 317 -6.35 5.58 -15.44
CA ASN A 317 -6.35 6.12 -14.06
C ASN A 317 -5.23 7.13 -13.75
N TYR A 318 -4.84 7.91 -14.77
CA TYR A 318 -3.75 8.89 -14.75
C TYR A 318 -2.33 8.31 -14.56
N ASP A 319 -2.13 7.02 -14.81
CA ASP A 319 -0.79 6.44 -14.96
C ASP A 319 -0.27 6.65 -16.39
N MET A 320 0.58 7.66 -16.54
CA MET A 320 1.19 8.02 -17.83
C MET A 320 2.19 6.97 -18.35
N ALA A 321 2.84 6.20 -17.46
CA ALA A 321 3.78 5.18 -17.90
C ALA A 321 3.02 4.00 -18.51
N PHE A 322 1.97 3.54 -17.84
CA PHE A 322 1.10 2.50 -18.39
C PHE A 322 0.38 2.97 -19.65
N ALA A 323 -0.09 4.22 -19.70
CA ALA A 323 -0.74 4.77 -20.89
C ALA A 323 0.19 4.83 -22.13
N LEU A 324 1.46 5.21 -21.94
CA LEU A 324 2.44 5.21 -23.03
C LEU A 324 2.76 3.79 -23.53
N GLU A 325 2.92 2.83 -22.63
CA GLU A 325 3.18 1.43 -22.99
C GLU A 325 1.96 0.81 -23.70
N ALA A 326 0.74 1.11 -23.23
CA ALA A 326 -0.49 0.68 -23.89
C ALA A 326 -0.63 1.25 -25.31
N VAL A 327 -0.16 2.48 -25.58
CA VAL A 327 -0.08 3.02 -26.95
C VAL A 327 0.97 2.27 -27.77
N ALA A 328 2.22 2.23 -27.31
CA ALA A 328 3.34 1.68 -28.06
C ALA A 328 3.13 0.18 -28.39
N GLY A 329 2.69 -0.60 -27.40
CA GLY A 329 2.36 -2.02 -27.58
C GLY A 329 1.11 -2.28 -28.42
N SER A 330 0.19 -1.31 -28.55
CA SER A 330 -0.95 -1.40 -29.47
C SER A 330 -0.58 -1.01 -30.90
N GLU A 331 0.31 -0.02 -31.08
CA GLU A 331 0.85 0.36 -32.38
C GLU A 331 1.72 -0.75 -32.96
N ALA A 332 2.63 -1.33 -32.17
CA ALA A 332 3.43 -2.49 -32.57
C ALA A 332 2.59 -3.73 -32.91
N HIS A 333 1.47 -3.96 -32.21
CA HIS A 333 0.52 -5.01 -32.55
C HIS A 333 -0.18 -4.73 -33.90
N ALA A 334 -0.64 -3.49 -34.11
CA ALA A 334 -1.28 -3.07 -35.35
C ALA A 334 -0.31 -3.09 -36.56
N ASP A 335 0.97 -2.81 -36.36
CA ASP A 335 2.02 -3.00 -37.37
C ASP A 335 2.19 -4.47 -37.74
N GLY A 336 2.30 -5.36 -36.74
CA GLY A 336 2.41 -6.80 -36.96
C GLY A 336 1.21 -7.40 -37.69
N VAL A 337 -0.01 -6.91 -37.40
CA VAL A 337 -1.23 -7.27 -38.14
C VAL A 337 -1.20 -6.70 -39.56
N ARG A 338 -0.83 -5.43 -39.74
CA ARG A 338 -0.76 -4.79 -41.07
C ARG A 338 0.19 -5.53 -42.02
N GLU A 339 1.43 -5.83 -41.60
CA GLU A 339 2.38 -6.52 -42.48
C GLU A 339 1.97 -7.99 -42.73
N SER A 340 1.32 -8.65 -41.76
CA SER A 340 0.71 -9.97 -41.95
C SER A 340 -0.38 -9.96 -43.03
N GLU A 341 -1.30 -8.99 -43.02
CA GLU A 341 -2.33 -8.87 -44.07
C GLU A 341 -1.75 -8.40 -45.41
N PHE A 342 -0.82 -7.45 -45.43
CA PHE A 342 -0.12 -7.06 -46.67
C PHE A 342 0.61 -8.25 -47.31
N GLN A 343 1.27 -9.10 -46.52
CA GLN A 343 1.93 -10.30 -47.03
C GLN A 343 0.93 -11.29 -47.63
N LYS A 344 -0.22 -11.53 -46.99
CA LYS A 344 -1.30 -12.36 -47.55
C LYS A 344 -1.87 -11.78 -48.85
N ILE A 345 -2.02 -10.45 -48.94
CA ILE A 345 -2.48 -9.77 -50.16
C ILE A 345 -1.46 -9.98 -51.28
N ARG A 346 -0.16 -9.73 -51.03
CA ARG A 346 0.93 -9.97 -52.00
C ARG A 346 0.97 -11.42 -52.49
N GLU A 347 0.87 -12.40 -51.59
CA GLU A 347 0.85 -13.83 -51.93
C GLU A 347 -0.39 -14.23 -52.74
N ASN A 348 -1.58 -13.73 -52.36
CA ASN A 348 -2.82 -14.00 -53.09
C ASN A 348 -2.80 -13.36 -54.49
N LYS A 349 -2.33 -12.11 -54.60
CA LYS A 349 -2.13 -11.36 -55.84
C LYS A 349 -1.23 -12.12 -56.81
N GLU A 350 -0.04 -12.51 -56.37
CA GLU A 350 0.91 -13.27 -57.19
C GLU A 350 0.34 -14.63 -57.60
N ARG A 351 -0.28 -15.36 -56.66
CA ARG A 351 -0.96 -16.65 -56.93
C ARG A 351 -2.13 -16.51 -57.93
N GLN A 352 -2.78 -15.36 -58.00
CA GLN A 352 -3.81 -15.07 -59.01
C GLN A 352 -3.19 -14.73 -60.36
N LYS A 353 -2.18 -13.85 -60.42
CA LYS A 353 -1.46 -13.52 -61.65
C LYS A 353 -0.82 -14.75 -62.31
N GLN A 354 -0.20 -15.65 -61.53
CA GLN A 354 0.35 -16.91 -62.06
C GLN A 354 -0.72 -17.81 -62.70
N LYS A 355 -1.93 -17.91 -62.11
CA LYS A 355 -3.06 -18.65 -62.69
C LYS A 355 -3.52 -17.99 -64.00
N VAL A 356 -3.68 -16.66 -63.99
CA VAL A 356 -4.11 -15.88 -65.16
C VAL A 356 -3.09 -16.00 -66.30
N MET A 357 -1.80 -15.91 -66.02
CA MET A 357 -0.74 -16.14 -67.00
C MET A 357 -0.80 -17.53 -67.61
N LYS A 358 -1.04 -18.57 -66.80
CA LYS A 358 -1.19 -19.95 -67.31
C LYS A 358 -2.42 -20.08 -68.23
N ILE A 359 -3.58 -19.59 -67.80
CA ILE A 359 -4.83 -19.65 -68.59
C ILE A 359 -4.68 -18.82 -69.88
N GLY A 360 -4.01 -17.66 -69.81
CA GLY A 360 -3.71 -16.82 -70.97
C GLY A 360 -2.78 -17.49 -71.97
N TYR A 361 -1.78 -18.24 -71.50
CA TYR A 361 -0.92 -19.06 -72.37
C TYR A 361 -1.72 -20.19 -73.05
N GLU A 362 -2.56 -20.90 -72.30
CA GLU A 362 -3.47 -21.92 -72.84
C GLU A 362 -4.42 -21.33 -73.90
N LYS A 363 -4.97 -20.13 -73.65
CA LYS A 363 -5.81 -19.37 -74.62
C LYS A 363 -5.02 -18.85 -75.82
N ALA A 364 -3.77 -18.45 -75.65
CA ALA A 364 -2.90 -18.06 -76.75
C ALA A 364 -2.62 -19.25 -77.68
N LEU A 365 -2.38 -20.45 -77.14
CA LEU A 365 -2.26 -21.68 -77.93
C LEU A 365 -3.57 -22.05 -78.65
N GLU A 366 -4.73 -21.83 -78.03
CA GLU A 366 -6.02 -21.98 -78.71
C GLU A 366 -6.19 -21.00 -79.89
N SER A 367 -5.61 -19.79 -79.83
CA SER A 367 -5.73 -18.79 -80.90
C SER A 367 -4.90 -19.10 -82.17
N LEU A 368 -3.92 -20.01 -82.08
CA LEU A 368 -3.03 -20.38 -83.18
C LEU A 368 -3.73 -21.21 -84.26
N THR A 369 -3.30 -21.04 -85.52
CA THR A 369 -3.77 -21.85 -86.65
C THR A 369 -3.30 -23.31 -86.56
N ARG A 370 -3.92 -24.18 -87.35
CA ARG A 370 -3.64 -25.63 -87.38
C ARG A 370 -2.22 -25.99 -87.86
N ALA A 371 -1.49 -25.04 -88.47
CA ALA A 371 -0.08 -25.19 -88.81
C ALA A 371 0.80 -24.79 -87.63
N GLU A 372 0.61 -23.59 -87.08
CA GLU A 372 1.35 -23.02 -85.94
C GLU A 372 1.25 -23.91 -84.68
N ARG A 373 0.06 -24.44 -84.36
CA ARG A 373 -0.09 -25.41 -83.25
C ARG A 373 0.80 -26.65 -83.45
N LYS A 374 0.96 -27.12 -84.70
CA LYS A 374 1.79 -28.27 -85.06
C LYS A 374 3.29 -27.98 -85.02
N GLU A 375 3.70 -26.72 -85.02
CA GLU A 375 5.07 -26.31 -84.70
C GLU A 375 5.30 -26.40 -83.19
N VAL A 376 4.37 -25.86 -82.39
CA VAL A 376 4.43 -25.89 -80.92
C VAL A 376 4.42 -27.33 -80.39
N GLU A 377 3.50 -28.19 -80.86
CA GLU A 377 3.46 -29.63 -80.52
C GLU A 377 4.77 -30.39 -80.84
N LYS A 378 5.62 -29.82 -81.70
CA LYS A 378 6.92 -30.40 -82.11
C LYS A 378 8.13 -29.69 -81.52
N ASN A 379 7.95 -28.68 -80.66
CA ASN A 379 9.00 -27.76 -80.20
C ASN A 379 9.77 -27.05 -81.33
N LEU A 380 9.13 -26.81 -82.48
CA LEU A 380 9.68 -26.09 -83.64
C LEU A 380 9.22 -24.62 -83.67
N ILE A 381 9.12 -23.99 -82.50
CA ILE A 381 8.51 -22.65 -82.34
C ILE A 381 9.39 -21.59 -83.01
N THR A 382 8.87 -20.93 -84.05
CA THR A 382 9.55 -19.80 -84.69
C THR A 382 9.44 -18.52 -83.85
N ALA A 383 10.28 -17.52 -84.13
CA ALA A 383 10.19 -16.21 -83.47
C ALA A 383 8.83 -15.52 -83.73
N GLU A 384 8.23 -15.68 -84.91
CA GLU A 384 6.88 -15.20 -85.19
C GLU A 384 5.82 -15.95 -84.38
N THR A 385 5.89 -17.29 -84.35
CA THR A 385 4.94 -18.12 -83.61
C THR A 385 4.99 -17.80 -82.11
N LYS A 386 6.20 -17.57 -81.56
CA LYS A 386 6.39 -17.11 -80.18
C LYS A 386 5.83 -15.71 -79.93
N SER A 387 6.11 -14.75 -80.82
CA SER A 387 5.61 -13.37 -80.71
C SER A 387 4.08 -13.31 -80.72
N LYS A 388 3.42 -14.13 -81.56
CA LYS A 388 1.95 -14.27 -81.54
C LYS A 388 1.42 -14.83 -80.22
N ILE A 389 2.09 -15.84 -79.64
CA ILE A 389 1.70 -16.38 -78.34
C ILE A 389 1.82 -15.30 -77.26
N GLU A 390 2.93 -14.58 -77.21
CA GLU A 390 3.16 -13.52 -76.22
C GLU A 390 2.17 -12.35 -76.38
N GLN A 391 1.89 -11.91 -77.62
CA GLN A 391 0.86 -10.89 -77.88
C GLN A 391 -0.55 -11.34 -77.48
N ASN A 392 -0.97 -12.55 -77.87
CA ASN A 392 -2.32 -13.03 -77.59
C ASN A 392 -2.50 -13.42 -76.12
N GLN A 393 -1.44 -13.86 -75.44
CA GLN A 393 -1.42 -14.06 -73.99
C GLN A 393 -1.58 -12.72 -73.29
N ASN A 394 -0.71 -11.73 -73.55
CA ASN A 394 -0.77 -10.42 -72.92
C ASN A 394 -2.14 -9.76 -73.15
N LYS A 395 -2.63 -9.74 -74.38
CA LYS A 395 -3.94 -9.15 -74.72
C LYS A 395 -5.14 -9.85 -74.04
N PHE A 396 -4.98 -11.09 -73.58
CA PHE A 396 -5.97 -11.78 -72.76
C PHE A 396 -5.78 -11.53 -71.25
N THR A 397 -4.54 -11.41 -70.79
CA THR A 397 -4.22 -11.32 -69.35
C THR A 397 -4.15 -9.90 -68.81
N GLU A 398 -3.87 -8.89 -69.63
CA GLU A 398 -3.69 -7.46 -69.27
C GLU A 398 -4.85 -6.96 -68.39
N SER A 399 -6.06 -6.81 -68.95
CA SER A 399 -7.24 -6.35 -68.21
C SER A 399 -7.63 -7.22 -67.00
N ILE A 400 -7.22 -8.49 -66.95
CA ILE A 400 -7.46 -9.38 -65.80
C ILE A 400 -6.41 -9.14 -64.70
N ASN A 401 -5.15 -8.94 -65.08
CA ASN A 401 -4.05 -8.57 -64.19
C ASN A 401 -4.28 -7.19 -63.60
N ASP A 402 -4.78 -6.23 -64.39
CA ASP A 402 -5.16 -4.88 -63.94
C ASP A 402 -6.24 -4.98 -62.85
N SER A 403 -7.29 -5.79 -63.06
CA SER A 403 -8.34 -6.00 -62.05
C SER A 403 -7.84 -6.76 -60.80
N ILE A 404 -6.76 -7.55 -60.92
CA ILE A 404 -6.07 -8.16 -59.77
C ILE A 404 -5.19 -7.13 -59.03
N ASP A 405 -4.56 -6.20 -59.74
CA ASP A 405 -3.81 -5.09 -59.15
C ASP A 405 -4.73 -4.13 -58.41
N GLU A 406 -5.84 -3.72 -59.04
CA GLU A 406 -6.88 -2.85 -58.48
C GLU A 406 -7.46 -3.43 -57.19
N ARG A 407 -7.92 -4.70 -57.20
CA ARG A 407 -8.43 -5.38 -56.00
C ARG A 407 -7.39 -5.57 -54.90
N ALA A 408 -6.13 -5.77 -55.26
CA ALA A 408 -5.05 -5.81 -54.27
C ALA A 408 -4.82 -4.44 -53.64
N GLN A 409 -4.91 -3.36 -54.43
CA GLN A 409 -4.80 -1.99 -53.93
C GLN A 409 -6.02 -1.59 -53.07
N GLU A 410 -7.23 -2.05 -53.42
CA GLU A 410 -8.42 -1.92 -52.56
C GLU A 410 -8.21 -2.61 -51.21
N ALA A 411 -7.73 -3.86 -51.20
CA ALA A 411 -7.43 -4.60 -49.97
C ALA A 411 -6.28 -3.96 -49.16
N GLU A 412 -5.24 -3.42 -49.80
CA GLU A 412 -4.18 -2.67 -49.12
C GLU A 412 -4.74 -1.39 -48.47
N GLN A 413 -5.71 -0.72 -49.11
CA GLN A 413 -6.41 0.43 -48.53
C GLN A 413 -7.34 0.03 -47.36
N GLU A 414 -7.97 -1.14 -47.41
CA GLU A 414 -8.76 -1.71 -46.31
C GLU A 414 -7.88 -2.04 -45.09
N VAL A 415 -6.70 -2.63 -45.31
CA VAL A 415 -5.69 -2.87 -44.25
C VAL A 415 -5.27 -1.59 -43.55
N ILE A 416 -5.05 -0.50 -44.31
CA ILE A 416 -4.64 0.80 -43.77
C ILE A 416 -5.78 1.50 -43.01
N LYS A 417 -7.01 1.46 -43.54
CA LYS A 417 -8.14 2.26 -43.04
C LYS A 417 -9.01 1.58 -41.99
N VAL A 418 -9.02 0.24 -41.96
CA VAL A 418 -9.91 -0.57 -41.12
C VAL A 418 -9.09 -1.51 -40.24
N ILE A 419 -8.38 -2.47 -40.84
CA ILE A 419 -7.82 -3.61 -40.08
C ILE A 419 -6.70 -3.18 -39.12
N GLY A 420 -5.81 -2.27 -39.54
CA GLY A 420 -4.80 -1.68 -38.67
C GLY A 420 -5.39 -0.91 -37.48
N PRO A 421 -6.27 0.08 -37.71
CA PRO A 421 -7.00 0.79 -36.66
C PRO A 421 -7.83 -0.12 -35.72
N GLU A 422 -8.50 -1.14 -36.24
CA GLU A 422 -9.24 -2.11 -35.42
C GLU A 422 -8.31 -2.97 -34.56
N ALA A 423 -7.17 -3.41 -35.09
CA ALA A 423 -6.16 -4.13 -34.32
C ALA A 423 -5.55 -3.27 -33.21
N TYR A 424 -5.28 -1.98 -33.48
CA TYR A 424 -4.84 -1.02 -32.48
C TYR A 424 -5.88 -0.85 -31.36
N ALA A 425 -7.13 -0.54 -31.74
CA ALA A 425 -8.22 -0.32 -30.79
C ALA A 425 -8.44 -1.56 -29.90
N LYS A 426 -8.55 -2.75 -30.51
CA LYS A 426 -8.68 -4.02 -29.79
C LYS A 426 -7.53 -4.24 -28.80
N ARG A 427 -6.28 -3.99 -29.20
CA ARG A 427 -5.13 -4.21 -28.30
C ARG A 427 -5.11 -3.19 -27.16
N ARG A 428 -5.51 -1.94 -27.41
CA ARG A 428 -5.68 -0.90 -26.40
C ARG A 428 -6.77 -1.26 -25.39
N ASP A 429 -7.88 -1.84 -25.85
CA ASP A 429 -8.95 -2.35 -25.00
C ASP A 429 -8.49 -3.55 -24.15
N GLU A 430 -7.64 -4.43 -24.69
CA GLU A 430 -7.00 -5.51 -23.91
C GLU A 430 -6.09 -4.95 -22.79
N TYR A 431 -5.29 -3.92 -23.07
CA TYR A 431 -4.48 -3.22 -22.04
C TYR A 431 -5.37 -2.57 -20.97
N LEU A 432 -6.42 -1.87 -21.37
CA LEU A 432 -7.34 -1.17 -20.48
C LEU A 432 -8.10 -2.15 -19.57
N PHE A 433 -8.64 -3.22 -20.15
CA PHE A 433 -9.31 -4.28 -19.40
C PHE A 433 -8.37 -4.95 -18.40
N PHE A 434 -7.13 -5.28 -18.80
CA PHE A 434 -6.14 -5.83 -17.89
C PHE A 434 -5.83 -4.89 -16.71
N PHE A 435 -5.59 -3.60 -16.97
CA PHE A 435 -5.22 -2.64 -15.93
C PHE A 435 -6.38 -2.39 -14.93
N GLN A 436 -7.62 -2.42 -15.41
CA GLN A 436 -8.82 -2.36 -14.57
C GLN A 436 -9.03 -3.65 -13.75
N LEU A 437 -8.85 -4.83 -14.38
CA LEU A 437 -9.02 -6.15 -13.74
C LEU A 437 -8.12 -6.32 -12.51
N VAL A 438 -6.87 -5.87 -12.61
CA VAL A 438 -5.89 -5.91 -11.52
C VAL A 438 -5.91 -4.65 -10.63
N ASN A 439 -6.92 -3.79 -10.77
CA ASN A 439 -7.15 -2.59 -9.96
C ASN A 439 -5.95 -1.63 -9.90
N TYR A 440 -5.32 -1.36 -11.05
CA TYR A 440 -4.26 -0.37 -11.23
C TYR A 440 -3.00 -0.63 -10.38
N ASP A 441 -2.65 -1.89 -10.17
CA ASP A 441 -1.50 -2.30 -9.36
C ASP A 441 -0.16 -1.83 -9.97
N PRO A 442 0.79 -1.29 -9.17
CA PRO A 442 2.11 -0.87 -9.66
C PRO A 442 2.97 -2.01 -10.21
N ALA A 443 2.65 -3.28 -9.97
CA ALA A 443 3.35 -4.43 -10.56
C ALA A 443 3.05 -4.64 -12.05
N THR A 444 2.04 -3.98 -12.62
CA THR A 444 1.53 -4.27 -13.97
C THR A 444 2.52 -4.06 -15.10
N LEU A 445 3.28 -2.95 -15.10
CA LEU A 445 4.32 -2.72 -16.10
C LEU A 445 5.44 -3.77 -16.01
N PRO A 446 6.13 -3.95 -14.87
CA PRO A 446 7.13 -5.01 -14.72
C PRO A 446 6.61 -6.42 -15.04
N ALA A 447 5.35 -6.72 -14.69
CA ALA A 447 4.74 -8.01 -15.01
C ALA A 447 4.52 -8.21 -16.51
N LEU A 448 4.13 -7.17 -17.25
CA LEU A 448 3.99 -7.21 -18.71
C LEU A 448 5.34 -7.32 -19.41
N GLU A 449 6.33 -6.53 -19.00
CA GLU A 449 7.70 -6.59 -19.50
C GLU A 449 8.31 -7.99 -19.31
N LEU A 450 8.20 -8.53 -18.09
CA LEU A 450 8.74 -9.84 -17.71
C LEU A 450 8.14 -11.02 -18.50
N CYS A 451 6.86 -10.93 -18.89
CA CYS A 451 6.15 -12.01 -19.59
C CYS A 451 5.95 -11.79 -21.11
N GLY A 452 6.47 -10.70 -21.68
CA GLY A 452 6.30 -10.36 -23.10
C GLY A 452 4.85 -10.03 -23.46
N HIS A 453 4.22 -9.16 -22.67
CA HIS A 453 2.86 -8.63 -22.87
C HIS A 453 1.75 -9.69 -22.95
N ASN A 454 1.95 -10.82 -22.28
CA ASN A 454 0.95 -11.87 -22.11
C ASN A 454 0.08 -11.58 -20.88
N PHE A 455 -1.02 -10.85 -21.09
CA PHE A 455 -1.92 -10.38 -20.02
C PHE A 455 -2.31 -11.44 -18.98
N LYS A 456 -2.51 -12.70 -19.37
CA LYS A 456 -2.87 -13.79 -18.43
C LYS A 456 -1.73 -14.21 -17.51
N VAL A 457 -0.49 -14.08 -17.98
CA VAL A 457 0.71 -14.35 -17.18
C VAL A 457 1.02 -13.13 -16.31
N ALA A 458 0.87 -11.92 -16.86
CA ALA A 458 0.97 -10.69 -16.09
C ALA A 458 -0.05 -10.63 -14.93
N GLU A 459 -1.29 -11.07 -15.16
CA GLU A 459 -2.34 -11.18 -14.13
C GLU A 459 -1.91 -12.07 -12.95
N GLN A 460 -1.33 -13.25 -13.24
CA GLN A 460 -0.80 -14.13 -12.21
C GLN A 460 0.40 -13.50 -11.48
N ILE A 461 1.34 -12.87 -12.20
CA ILE A 461 2.49 -12.19 -11.59
C ILE A 461 2.04 -11.06 -10.65
N VAL A 462 1.06 -10.24 -11.06
CA VAL A 462 0.51 -9.16 -10.24
C VAL A 462 -0.17 -9.73 -8.99
N HIS A 463 -0.97 -10.78 -9.13
CA HIS A 463 -1.57 -11.49 -7.98
C HIS A 463 -0.51 -12.08 -7.03
N ASP A 464 0.58 -12.64 -7.55
CA ASP A 464 1.69 -13.15 -6.74
C ASP A 464 2.40 -12.00 -5.98
N VAL A 465 2.59 -10.83 -6.62
CA VAL A 465 3.10 -9.62 -5.95
C VAL A 465 2.11 -9.10 -4.89
N GLN A 466 0.80 -9.17 -5.11
CA GLN A 466 -0.19 -8.79 -4.10
C GLN A 466 -0.14 -9.70 -2.86
N GLN A 467 0.23 -10.98 -3.01
CA GLN A 467 0.51 -11.88 -1.88
C GLN A 467 1.90 -11.68 -1.27
N ALA A 468 2.88 -11.22 -2.07
CA ALA A 468 4.28 -11.06 -1.68
C ALA A 468 4.86 -9.71 -2.18
N PRO A 469 4.51 -8.56 -1.56
CA PRO A 469 4.79 -7.24 -2.12
C PRO A 469 6.25 -6.89 -2.41
N ASN A 470 7.21 -7.54 -1.74
CA ASN A 470 8.63 -7.32 -2.02
C ASN A 470 9.06 -7.89 -3.39
N LEU A 471 8.25 -8.73 -4.04
CA LEU A 471 8.46 -9.18 -5.41
C LEU A 471 8.48 -8.03 -6.43
N LEU A 472 7.81 -6.91 -6.16
CA LEU A 472 7.80 -5.75 -7.06
C LEU A 472 9.24 -5.26 -7.37
N ALA A 473 10.09 -5.20 -6.34
CA ALA A 473 11.49 -4.78 -6.47
C ALA A 473 12.41 -5.89 -7.02
N PHE A 474 11.89 -7.09 -7.25
CA PHE A 474 12.57 -8.23 -7.88
C PHE A 474 12.21 -8.33 -9.37
N ILE A 475 10.91 -8.26 -9.72
CA ILE A 475 10.46 -8.34 -11.12
C ILE A 475 10.86 -7.11 -11.95
N GLY A 476 11.07 -5.95 -11.33
CA GLY A 476 11.59 -4.74 -11.98
C GLY A 476 13.12 -4.66 -12.07
N GLN A 477 13.83 -5.79 -12.24
CA GLN A 477 15.29 -5.84 -12.45
C GLN A 477 15.61 -6.36 -13.85
N GLU A 478 16.49 -5.67 -14.58
CA GLU A 478 16.80 -5.97 -15.98
C GLU A 478 17.36 -7.39 -16.20
N GLU A 479 18.03 -7.96 -15.19
CA GLU A 479 18.56 -9.33 -15.24
C GLU A 479 17.49 -10.43 -15.06
N ILE A 480 16.27 -10.07 -14.62
CA ILE A 480 15.18 -11.01 -14.34
C ILE A 480 14.35 -11.26 -15.60
N ASN A 481 14.29 -12.53 -15.98
CA ASN A 481 13.47 -13.06 -17.06
C ASN A 481 12.53 -14.13 -16.51
N MET A 482 11.45 -14.43 -17.26
CA MET A 482 10.38 -15.33 -16.80
C MET A 482 10.90 -16.67 -16.25
N LYS A 483 11.93 -17.26 -16.85
CA LYS A 483 12.53 -18.54 -16.41
C LYS A 483 13.23 -18.45 -15.05
N LEU A 484 13.75 -17.30 -14.65
CA LEU A 484 14.29 -17.06 -13.32
C LEU A 484 13.15 -16.78 -12.31
N TYR A 485 12.13 -16.02 -12.72
CA TYR A 485 10.93 -15.78 -11.91
C TYR A 485 10.21 -17.10 -11.56
N GLU A 486 9.86 -17.90 -12.57
CA GLU A 486 9.22 -19.22 -12.44
C GLU A 486 9.99 -20.13 -11.48
N ARG A 487 11.33 -20.17 -11.62
CA ARG A 487 12.20 -20.96 -10.75
C ARG A 487 12.16 -20.49 -9.30
N CYS A 488 12.19 -19.17 -9.06
CA CYS A 488 12.10 -18.63 -7.70
C CYS A 488 10.77 -19.02 -7.04
N ILE A 489 9.63 -18.88 -7.73
CA ILE A 489 8.31 -19.22 -7.17
C ILE A 489 8.04 -20.74 -7.10
N SER A 490 8.71 -21.56 -7.92
CA SER A 490 8.57 -23.02 -7.86
C SER A 490 9.41 -23.68 -6.76
N GLU A 491 10.59 -23.13 -6.46
CA GLU A 491 11.53 -23.67 -5.46
C GLU A 491 11.36 -23.02 -4.07
N VAL A 492 10.80 -21.79 -4.01
CA VAL A 492 10.60 -21.03 -2.77
C VAL A 492 9.15 -20.57 -2.68
N GLN A 493 8.46 -20.95 -1.60
CA GLN A 493 7.07 -20.54 -1.36
C GLN A 493 6.96 -19.00 -1.25
N LEU A 494 5.93 -18.41 -1.87
CA LEU A 494 5.72 -16.95 -1.93
C LEU A 494 5.91 -16.22 -0.57
N PRO A 495 5.39 -16.70 0.58
CA PRO A 495 5.62 -16.03 1.87
C PRO A 495 7.09 -16.02 2.31
N THR A 496 7.83 -17.12 2.05
CA THR A 496 9.26 -17.22 2.35
C THR A 496 10.08 -16.36 1.40
N LEU A 497 9.72 -16.32 0.11
CA LEU A 497 10.37 -15.47 -0.89
C LEU A 497 10.17 -13.97 -0.55
N ASN A 498 8.96 -13.59 -0.15
CA ASN A 498 8.64 -12.24 0.34
C ASN A 498 9.51 -11.84 1.54
N MET A 499 9.70 -12.75 2.49
CA MET A 499 10.55 -12.52 3.66
C MET A 499 12.04 -12.44 3.29
N LEU A 500 12.53 -13.33 2.42
CA LEU A 500 13.91 -13.31 1.91
C LEU A 500 14.25 -11.98 1.22
N LEU A 501 13.33 -11.42 0.44
CA LEU A 501 13.50 -10.13 -0.24
C LEU A 501 13.56 -8.92 0.72
N THR A 502 13.25 -9.08 2.01
CA THR A 502 13.55 -8.06 3.05
C THR A 502 14.97 -8.16 3.62
N GLN A 503 15.62 -9.32 3.42
CA GLN A 503 16.90 -9.68 4.06
C GLN A 503 18.06 -9.61 3.05
N ILE A 504 17.84 -10.09 1.83
CA ILE A 504 18.79 -10.06 0.71
C ILE A 504 18.24 -9.23 -0.45
N ASN A 505 19.13 -8.65 -1.25
CA ASN A 505 18.76 -7.92 -2.47
C ASN A 505 18.61 -8.87 -3.67
N GLY A 506 18.12 -8.35 -4.79
CA GLY A 506 17.89 -9.16 -6.00
C GLY A 506 19.16 -9.77 -6.58
N THR A 507 20.32 -9.08 -6.53
CA THR A 507 21.61 -9.63 -6.99
C THR A 507 22.10 -10.81 -6.13
N GLU A 508 21.91 -10.73 -4.82
CA GLU A 508 22.17 -11.82 -3.88
C GLU A 508 21.21 -12.98 -4.10
N LEU A 509 19.92 -12.73 -4.37
CA LEU A 509 18.93 -13.76 -4.73
C LEU A 509 19.24 -14.41 -6.08
N LEU A 510 19.62 -13.64 -7.10
CA LEU A 510 20.08 -14.10 -8.41
C LEU A 510 21.24 -15.10 -8.29
N SER A 511 22.18 -14.83 -7.39
CA SER A 511 23.30 -15.73 -7.08
C SER A 511 22.84 -17.09 -6.52
N TYR A 512 21.69 -17.14 -5.83
CA TYR A 512 21.05 -18.41 -5.45
C TYR A 512 20.13 -18.96 -6.55
N ALA A 513 19.53 -18.11 -7.39
CA ALA A 513 18.64 -18.51 -8.48
C ALA A 513 19.34 -19.25 -9.63
N GLU A 514 20.69 -19.29 -9.65
CA GLU A 514 21.50 -20.12 -10.56
C GLU A 514 21.01 -21.58 -10.65
N SER A 515 20.55 -22.18 -9.55
CA SER A 515 20.00 -23.53 -9.52
C SER A 515 18.96 -23.74 -8.40
N GLY A 516 18.02 -24.68 -8.62
CA GLY A 516 17.03 -25.06 -7.60
C GLY A 516 17.65 -25.45 -6.24
N PRO A 517 18.68 -26.33 -6.20
CA PRO A 517 19.37 -26.66 -4.95
C PRO A 517 19.98 -25.46 -4.21
N CYS A 518 20.39 -24.40 -4.92
CA CYS A 518 20.84 -23.16 -4.27
C CYS A 518 19.68 -22.35 -3.65
N LEU A 519 18.49 -22.33 -4.26
CA LEU A 519 17.28 -21.73 -3.67
C LEU A 519 16.75 -22.56 -2.49
N GLN A 520 16.84 -23.89 -2.55
CA GLN A 520 16.52 -24.79 -1.44
C GLN A 520 17.51 -24.59 -0.27
N LEU A 521 18.81 -24.43 -0.54
CA LEU A 521 19.80 -24.02 0.46
C LEU A 521 19.42 -22.66 1.07
N LEU A 522 19.12 -21.63 0.27
CA LEU A 522 18.70 -20.31 0.76
C LEU A 522 17.47 -20.39 1.69
N THR A 523 16.48 -21.21 1.31
CA THR A 523 15.29 -21.50 2.12
C THR A 523 15.68 -22.15 3.45
N MET A 524 16.57 -23.14 3.45
CA MET A 524 17.06 -23.78 4.68
C MET A 524 17.89 -22.84 5.57
N LEU A 525 18.66 -21.91 5.00
CA LEU A 525 19.38 -20.88 5.76
C LEU A 525 18.39 -19.97 6.51
N HIS A 526 17.32 -19.53 5.82
CA HIS A 526 16.27 -18.71 6.41
C HIS A 526 15.50 -19.46 7.52
N LEU A 527 15.06 -20.71 7.25
CA LEU A 527 14.34 -21.54 8.23
C LEU A 527 15.18 -21.84 9.48
N ASN A 528 16.48 -22.07 9.33
CA ASN A 528 17.41 -22.27 10.45
C ASN A 528 17.86 -20.96 11.12
N ASN A 529 17.30 -19.80 10.74
CA ASN A 529 17.62 -18.47 11.30
C ASN A 529 19.12 -18.11 11.20
N VAL A 530 19.77 -18.50 10.10
CA VAL A 530 21.16 -18.12 9.81
C VAL A 530 21.28 -16.59 9.73
N PRO A 531 22.29 -15.97 10.36
CA PRO A 531 22.48 -14.52 10.29
C PRO A 531 22.55 -14.02 8.83
N VAL A 532 21.75 -13.01 8.50
CA VAL A 532 21.70 -12.39 7.16
C VAL A 532 23.09 -12.04 6.60
N PRO A 533 24.07 -11.52 7.38
CA PRO A 533 25.43 -11.30 6.87
C PRO A 533 26.13 -12.57 6.36
N HIS A 534 25.85 -13.76 6.92
CA HIS A 534 26.39 -15.03 6.46
C HIS A 534 25.73 -15.46 5.14
N MET A 535 24.41 -15.26 4.99
CA MET A 535 23.67 -15.51 3.74
C MET A 535 24.19 -14.64 2.60
N LYS A 536 24.48 -13.35 2.86
CA LYS A 536 25.08 -12.41 1.90
C LYS A 536 26.52 -12.77 1.53
N GLN A 537 27.33 -13.19 2.51
CA GLN A 537 28.70 -13.67 2.26
C GLN A 537 28.71 -14.93 1.39
N LEU A 538 27.76 -15.85 1.60
CA LEU A 538 27.68 -17.11 0.84
C LEU A 538 27.15 -16.92 -0.60
N ALA A 539 26.29 -15.93 -0.84
CA ALA A 539 25.85 -15.54 -2.19
C ALA A 539 27.03 -15.22 -3.12
N ASN A 540 28.15 -14.74 -2.56
CA ASN A 540 29.35 -14.34 -3.31
C ASN A 540 30.44 -15.43 -3.38
N ARG A 541 30.18 -16.67 -2.94
CA ARG A 541 31.19 -17.76 -2.94
C ARG A 541 30.77 -18.97 -3.77
N PRO A 542 31.62 -19.47 -4.69
CA PRO A 542 31.29 -20.61 -5.56
C PRO A 542 31.19 -21.94 -4.78
N GLU A 543 31.84 -21.99 -3.62
CA GLU A 543 31.82 -23.13 -2.69
C GLU A 543 30.42 -23.55 -2.25
N ARG A 544 29.42 -22.64 -2.29
CA ARG A 544 28.02 -22.95 -1.94
C ARG A 544 27.51 -24.22 -2.63
N LEU A 545 27.91 -24.42 -3.89
CA LEU A 545 27.48 -25.51 -4.75
C LEU A 545 27.83 -26.89 -4.17
N GLN A 546 28.89 -26.98 -3.36
CA GLN A 546 29.34 -28.21 -2.70
C GLN A 546 28.42 -28.62 -1.52
N TYR A 547 27.65 -27.66 -0.99
CA TYR A 547 26.80 -27.83 0.19
C TYR A 547 25.32 -27.58 -0.09
N CYS A 548 24.93 -27.63 -1.37
CA CYS A 548 23.53 -27.67 -1.81
C CYS A 548 22.95 -29.10 -1.88
N ASP A 549 23.77 -30.14 -1.74
CA ASP A 549 23.29 -31.53 -1.66
C ASP A 549 22.40 -31.70 -0.41
N PRO A 550 21.15 -32.18 -0.53
CA PRO A 550 20.25 -32.39 0.60
C PRO A 550 20.82 -33.22 1.76
N GLN A 551 21.82 -34.08 1.51
CA GLN A 551 22.54 -34.83 2.56
C GLN A 551 23.37 -33.94 3.49
N PHE A 552 23.78 -32.75 3.04
CA PHE A 552 24.65 -31.83 3.78
C PHE A 552 24.01 -30.47 4.06
N THR A 553 23.07 -30.00 3.23
CA THR A 553 22.37 -28.72 3.35
C THR A 553 21.82 -28.45 4.76
N ALA A 554 21.24 -29.47 5.41
CA ALA A 554 20.67 -29.35 6.75
C ALA A 554 21.74 -29.12 7.84
N ASP A 555 22.78 -29.96 7.89
CA ASP A 555 23.89 -29.80 8.85
C ASP A 555 24.68 -28.51 8.60
N TYR A 556 24.87 -28.16 7.32
CA TYR A 556 25.62 -26.97 6.91
C TYR A 556 24.92 -25.68 7.33
N SER A 557 23.61 -25.57 7.06
CA SER A 557 22.83 -24.40 7.47
C SER A 557 22.76 -24.25 9.00
N GLN A 558 22.72 -25.36 9.76
CA GLN A 558 22.84 -25.30 11.23
C GLN A 558 24.22 -24.80 11.70
N LEU A 559 25.31 -25.23 11.06
CA LEU A 559 26.66 -24.72 11.36
C LEU A 559 26.81 -23.23 11.04
N LEU A 560 26.17 -22.73 9.98
CA LEU A 560 26.19 -21.31 9.62
C LEU A 560 25.41 -20.40 10.57
N VAL A 561 24.59 -20.94 11.49
CA VAL A 561 24.05 -20.15 12.62
C VAL A 561 25.16 -19.70 13.57
N HIS A 562 26.20 -20.53 13.73
CA HIS A 562 27.27 -20.32 14.70
C HIS A 562 28.58 -19.80 14.11
N TYR A 563 28.86 -20.12 12.84
CA TYR A 563 30.13 -19.82 12.17
C TYR A 563 29.91 -19.01 10.89
N THR A 564 30.84 -18.09 10.59
CA THR A 564 30.82 -17.43 9.26
C THR A 564 31.20 -18.45 8.18
N PRO A 565 30.78 -18.25 6.91
CA PRO A 565 31.22 -19.10 5.80
C PRO A 565 32.75 -19.25 5.70
N HIS A 566 33.52 -18.22 6.08
CA HIS A 566 34.98 -18.29 6.07
C HIS A 566 35.53 -19.21 7.19
N GLN A 567 34.99 -19.09 8.40
CA GLN A 567 35.38 -19.94 9.54
C GLN A 567 35.03 -21.41 9.30
N PHE A 568 33.89 -21.68 8.66
CA PHE A 568 33.49 -23.03 8.27
C PHE A 568 34.51 -23.72 7.35
N CYS A 569 35.02 -23.02 6.33
CA CYS A 569 36.08 -23.56 5.45
C CYS A 569 37.35 -23.91 6.25
N GLN A 570 37.81 -23.01 7.13
CA GLN A 570 39.00 -23.22 7.96
C GLN A 570 38.87 -24.45 8.89
N LEU A 571 37.64 -24.77 9.31
CA LEU A 571 37.36 -25.94 10.14
C LEU A 571 37.35 -27.25 9.33
N ILE A 572 36.78 -27.25 8.11
CA ILE A 572 36.75 -28.41 7.21
C ILE A 572 38.15 -28.97 6.96
N ASP A 573 39.10 -28.12 6.60
CA ASP A 573 40.47 -28.51 6.24
C ASP A 573 41.24 -29.18 7.39
N LEU A 574 40.71 -29.11 8.62
CA LEU A 574 41.31 -29.63 9.85
C LEU A 574 40.54 -30.79 10.49
N VAL A 575 39.39 -31.17 9.95
CA VAL A 575 38.70 -32.40 10.36
C VAL A 575 39.53 -33.62 9.97
N PRO A 576 39.80 -34.56 10.90
CA PRO A 576 40.45 -35.81 10.55
C PRO A 576 39.48 -36.77 9.82
N GLU A 577 40.05 -37.72 9.09
CA GLU A 577 39.30 -38.82 8.47
C GLU A 577 38.55 -39.65 9.53
N GLY A 578 37.41 -40.24 9.13
CA GLY A 578 36.58 -41.06 9.99
C GLY A 578 35.26 -41.48 9.33
N ALA A 579 34.34 -42.00 10.14
CA ALA A 579 33.10 -42.61 9.66
C ALA A 579 31.92 -41.62 9.48
N GLN A 580 32.06 -40.36 9.92
CA GLN A 580 31.06 -39.31 9.70
C GLN A 580 31.50 -38.36 8.56
N SER A 581 30.52 -37.76 7.88
CA SER A 581 30.80 -36.66 6.96
C SER A 581 31.39 -35.48 7.72
N THR A 582 32.27 -34.72 7.06
CA THR A 582 32.99 -33.58 7.62
C THR A 582 32.05 -32.56 8.28
N VAL A 583 30.90 -32.29 7.63
CA VAL A 583 29.88 -31.35 8.11
C VAL A 583 29.18 -31.88 9.37
N ARG A 584 28.75 -33.15 9.37
CA ARG A 584 28.09 -33.78 10.53
C ARG A 584 29.00 -33.88 11.74
N PHE A 585 30.28 -34.14 11.51
CA PHE A 585 31.30 -34.20 12.55
C PHE A 585 31.54 -32.83 13.18
N LEU A 586 31.66 -31.76 12.38
CA LEU A 586 31.77 -30.39 12.89
C LEU A 586 30.53 -29.98 13.69
N LEU A 587 29.33 -30.33 13.22
CA LEU A 587 28.08 -30.07 13.96
C LEU A 587 28.04 -30.82 15.31
N THR A 588 28.62 -32.02 15.37
CA THR A 588 28.73 -32.81 16.61
C THR A 588 29.70 -32.18 17.62
N LEU A 589 30.78 -31.53 17.16
CA LEU A 589 31.73 -30.84 18.03
C LEU A 589 31.37 -29.39 18.37
N GLN A 590 30.58 -28.70 17.53
CA GLN A 590 30.26 -27.27 17.67
C GLN A 590 29.78 -26.87 19.08
N PRO A 591 28.86 -27.60 19.76
CA PRO A 591 28.37 -27.21 21.09
C PRO A 591 29.43 -27.23 22.19
N PHE A 592 30.51 -27.99 21.99
CA PHE A 592 31.56 -28.19 23.00
C PHE A 592 32.63 -27.09 22.97
N ALA A 593 32.69 -26.27 21.92
CA ALA A 593 33.59 -25.12 21.81
C ALA A 593 32.87 -23.79 22.09
N ALA A 594 33.55 -22.83 22.72
CA ALA A 594 33.00 -21.50 22.98
C ALA A 594 32.97 -20.61 21.72
N SER A 595 33.85 -20.87 20.74
CA SER A 595 33.91 -20.19 19.45
C SER A 595 34.51 -21.08 18.36
N SER A 596 34.43 -20.63 17.11
CA SER A 596 35.14 -21.24 15.97
C SER A 596 36.65 -21.29 16.19
N ALA A 597 37.26 -20.27 16.81
CA ALA A 597 38.70 -20.25 17.08
C ALA A 597 39.11 -21.30 18.14
N ASP A 598 38.25 -21.57 19.12
CA ASP A 598 38.48 -22.62 20.13
C ASP A 598 38.40 -24.03 19.51
N LEU A 599 37.42 -24.26 18.61
CA LEU A 599 37.33 -25.50 17.84
C LEU A 599 38.50 -25.65 16.86
N LEU A 600 38.91 -24.57 16.18
CA LEU A 600 40.08 -24.54 15.29
C LEU A 600 41.37 -24.90 16.03
N THR A 601 41.53 -24.44 17.27
CA THR A 601 42.65 -24.82 18.15
C THR A 601 42.60 -26.31 18.48
N CYS A 602 41.43 -26.83 18.84
CA CYS A 602 41.21 -28.25 19.14
C CYS A 602 41.53 -29.16 17.94
N LEU A 603 40.99 -28.85 16.76
CA LEU A 603 41.21 -29.62 15.53
C LEU A 603 42.67 -29.57 15.06
N ASN A 604 43.34 -28.42 15.14
CA ASN A 604 44.78 -28.33 14.84
C ASN A 604 45.61 -29.25 15.75
N LEU A 605 45.33 -29.28 17.05
CA LEU A 605 46.06 -30.15 17.98
C LEU A 605 45.75 -31.63 17.75
N ALA A 606 44.48 -31.98 17.52
CA ALA A 606 44.06 -33.33 17.18
C ALA A 606 44.74 -33.83 15.89
N LYS A 607 44.78 -33.01 14.83
CA LYS A 607 45.49 -33.28 13.58
C LYS A 607 47.00 -33.43 13.79
N ARG A 608 47.63 -32.59 14.61
CA ARG A 608 49.04 -32.73 15.04
C ARG A 608 49.30 -34.03 15.81
N MET A 609 48.34 -34.52 16.58
CA MET A 609 48.45 -35.76 17.37
C MET A 609 47.97 -37.03 16.63
N TYR A 610 47.46 -36.92 15.40
CA TYR A 610 46.81 -38.00 14.64
C TYR A 610 45.58 -38.62 15.35
N TRP A 611 44.83 -37.82 16.12
CA TRP A 611 43.51 -38.25 16.61
C TRP A 611 42.51 -38.27 15.46
N ASP A 612 41.78 -39.37 15.31
CA ASP A 612 40.64 -39.47 14.38
C ASP A 612 39.33 -38.92 14.99
N GLN A 613 38.27 -38.93 14.18
CA GLN A 613 36.93 -38.49 14.60
C GLN A 613 36.39 -39.22 15.85
N THR A 614 36.75 -40.49 16.05
CA THR A 614 36.26 -41.31 17.17
C THR A 614 36.88 -40.81 18.47
N HIS A 615 38.20 -40.65 18.50
CA HIS A 615 38.93 -40.17 19.69
C HIS A 615 38.48 -38.75 20.09
N LEU A 616 38.28 -37.87 19.10
CA LEU A 616 37.71 -36.54 19.33
C LEU A 616 36.30 -36.61 19.93
N THR A 617 35.38 -37.37 19.34
CA THR A 617 34.01 -37.52 19.88
C THR A 617 34.04 -38.09 21.30
N THR A 618 34.82 -39.14 21.58
CA THR A 618 34.90 -39.76 22.91
C THR A 618 35.42 -38.80 23.99
N HIS A 619 36.45 -38.01 23.70
CA HIS A 619 37.13 -37.19 24.71
C HIS A 619 36.65 -35.73 24.79
N ILE A 620 36.06 -35.17 23.72
CA ILE A 620 35.55 -33.80 23.69
C ILE A 620 34.05 -33.76 24.03
N CYS A 621 33.24 -34.67 23.49
CA CYS A 621 31.79 -34.69 23.78
C CYS A 621 31.45 -35.18 25.20
N SER A 622 32.44 -35.64 25.98
CA SER A 622 32.33 -35.89 27.42
C SER A 622 32.56 -34.63 28.29
N MET A 623 32.95 -33.50 27.69
CA MET A 623 33.04 -32.21 28.40
C MET A 623 31.66 -31.53 28.46
N ALA A 624 31.43 -30.68 29.46
CA ALA A 624 30.29 -29.74 29.38
C ALA A 624 30.53 -28.70 28.27
N LEU A 625 29.43 -28.14 27.74
CA LEU A 625 29.41 -27.25 26.57
C LEU A 625 30.24 -25.96 26.73
N GLY A 626 30.57 -25.31 25.60
CA GLY A 626 31.17 -23.97 25.58
C GLY A 626 32.59 -23.85 26.13
N ARG A 627 33.52 -24.74 25.73
CA ARG A 627 34.91 -24.76 26.20
C ARG A 627 35.84 -23.89 25.36
N THR A 628 36.78 -23.23 26.03
CA THR A 628 37.81 -22.45 25.36
C THR A 628 38.95 -23.34 24.83
N GLY A 629 39.71 -22.86 23.85
CA GLY A 629 40.84 -23.55 23.23
C GLY A 629 41.84 -24.09 24.25
N PRO A 630 42.24 -23.33 25.29
CA PRO A 630 43.06 -23.85 26.38
C PRO A 630 42.43 -24.99 27.19
N GLN A 631 41.10 -24.99 27.40
CA GLN A 631 40.40 -26.08 28.10
C GLN A 631 40.32 -27.34 27.24
N LEU A 632 40.04 -27.21 25.94
CA LEU A 632 40.05 -28.30 24.96
C LEU A 632 41.47 -28.89 24.81
N THR A 633 42.47 -28.02 24.73
CA THR A 633 43.91 -28.38 24.69
C THR A 633 44.32 -29.17 25.94
N ALA A 634 43.96 -28.69 27.14
CA ALA A 634 44.24 -29.40 28.38
C ALA A 634 43.54 -30.76 28.46
N GLN A 635 42.32 -30.91 27.93
CA GLN A 635 41.61 -32.20 27.86
C GLN A 635 42.32 -33.20 26.93
N ILE A 636 42.85 -32.73 25.79
CA ILE A 636 43.65 -33.54 24.86
C ILE A 636 44.95 -34.01 25.56
N TYR A 637 45.69 -33.08 26.17
CA TYR A 637 46.91 -33.41 26.93
C TYR A 637 46.64 -34.30 28.15
N ALA A 638 45.47 -34.22 28.79
CA ALA A 638 45.10 -35.08 29.91
C ALA A 638 45.02 -36.58 29.54
N GLN A 639 44.71 -36.92 28.28
CA GLN A 639 44.73 -38.32 27.81
C GLN A 639 46.16 -38.86 27.59
N ARG A 640 47.15 -37.97 27.48
CA ARG A 640 48.60 -38.27 27.44
C ARG A 640 48.92 -39.35 26.39
N LEU A 641 49.38 -40.51 26.88
CA LEU A 641 49.83 -41.66 26.09
C LEU A 641 48.85 -42.85 26.17
N MET A 642 47.63 -42.63 26.67
CA MET A 642 46.58 -43.66 26.79
C MET A 642 45.70 -43.78 25.55
N VAL A 643 45.67 -42.75 24.69
CA VAL A 643 44.86 -42.67 23.47
C VAL A 643 45.17 -43.81 22.51
N PHE A 644 46.45 -44.07 22.28
CA PHE A 644 46.93 -45.10 21.37
C PHE A 644 47.53 -46.26 22.15
N ASP A 645 47.07 -47.48 21.88
CA ASP A 645 47.80 -48.66 22.32
C ASP A 645 49.19 -48.65 21.68
N ARG A 646 50.22 -48.64 22.53
CA ARG A 646 51.62 -48.50 22.12
C ARG A 646 52.09 -49.62 21.20
N ASP A 647 51.54 -50.82 21.33
CA ASP A 647 52.11 -52.02 20.73
C ASP A 647 51.48 -52.31 19.35
N THR A 648 50.24 -51.86 19.13
CA THR A 648 49.49 -51.94 17.87
C THR A 648 49.44 -50.62 17.07
N LYS A 649 49.46 -49.45 17.73
CA LYS A 649 49.38 -48.10 17.13
C LYS A 649 50.66 -47.28 17.36
N PHE A 650 51.81 -47.94 17.36
CA PHE A 650 53.11 -47.38 17.75
C PHE A 650 53.50 -46.08 17.02
N HIS A 651 53.17 -45.92 15.73
CA HIS A 651 53.47 -44.69 14.98
C HIS A 651 52.74 -43.47 15.55
N SER A 652 51.42 -43.56 15.76
CA SER A 652 50.64 -42.48 16.36
C SER A 652 51.09 -42.20 17.79
N TRP A 653 51.33 -43.25 18.58
CA TRP A 653 51.84 -43.14 19.95
C TRP A 653 53.19 -42.40 20.04
N VAL A 654 54.14 -42.72 19.15
CA VAL A 654 55.43 -42.04 19.04
C VAL A 654 55.27 -40.57 18.62
N ASN A 655 54.34 -40.28 17.72
CA ASN A 655 54.01 -38.91 17.37
C ASN A 655 53.46 -38.13 18.59
N THR A 656 52.54 -38.72 19.36
CA THR A 656 52.03 -38.13 20.60
C THR A 656 53.15 -37.85 21.62
N VAL A 657 54.13 -38.75 21.78
CA VAL A 657 55.34 -38.48 22.58
C VAL A 657 56.09 -37.26 22.05
N GLY A 658 56.29 -37.16 20.74
CA GLY A 658 56.97 -36.02 20.10
C GLY A 658 56.29 -34.67 20.34
N ILE A 659 54.94 -34.63 20.29
CA ILE A 659 54.16 -33.43 20.59
C ILE A 659 54.24 -33.10 22.09
N LEU A 660 54.05 -34.08 22.99
CA LEU A 660 54.14 -33.85 24.44
C LEU A 660 55.53 -33.39 24.90
N MET A 661 56.60 -33.78 24.19
CA MET A 661 57.95 -33.25 24.43
C MET A 661 58.12 -31.79 24.03
N THR A 662 57.45 -31.35 22.96
CA THR A 662 57.53 -29.98 22.44
C THR A 662 56.61 -29.03 23.21
N ASP A 663 55.41 -29.47 23.54
CA ASP A 663 54.32 -28.59 24.03
C ASP A 663 54.11 -28.69 25.55
N GLU A 664 54.34 -29.85 26.17
CA GLU A 664 54.01 -30.17 27.58
C GLU A 664 55.25 -30.50 28.44
N GLY A 665 56.46 -30.22 27.93
CA GLY A 665 57.71 -30.39 28.68
C GLY A 665 58.08 -31.84 29.03
N TYR A 666 57.55 -32.83 28.32
CA TYR A 666 57.97 -34.22 28.51
C TYR A 666 59.43 -34.41 28.10
N THR A 667 60.12 -35.36 28.73
CA THR A 667 61.50 -35.70 28.40
C THR A 667 61.65 -37.20 28.13
N VAL A 668 62.65 -37.56 27.32
CA VAL A 668 63.02 -38.95 27.09
C VAL A 668 64.42 -39.18 27.63
N THR A 669 64.56 -40.15 28.53
CA THR A 669 65.85 -40.57 29.07
C THR A 669 66.28 -41.86 28.37
N VAL A 670 67.43 -41.80 27.68
CA VAL A 670 68.03 -42.93 26.98
C VAL A 670 68.86 -43.73 27.98
N GLY A 671 68.39 -44.93 28.34
CA GLY A 671 69.09 -45.81 29.27
C GLY A 671 70.27 -46.58 28.65
N GLU A 672 70.86 -47.45 29.47
CA GLU A 672 72.03 -48.27 29.15
C GLU A 672 71.86 -49.15 27.89
N SER A 673 72.99 -49.65 27.40
CA SER A 673 73.09 -50.38 26.12
C SER A 673 73.15 -51.89 26.36
N PHE A 674 72.24 -52.63 25.77
CA PHE A 674 72.11 -54.07 25.92
C PHE A 674 72.49 -54.73 24.58
N GLN A 675 73.58 -55.48 24.54
CA GLN A 675 73.98 -56.22 23.34
C GLN A 675 73.00 -57.36 23.05
N LEU A 676 72.73 -57.60 21.77
CA LEU A 676 71.89 -58.70 21.30
C LEU A 676 72.74 -59.82 20.67
N SER A 677 72.07 -60.92 20.29
CA SER A 677 72.64 -62.05 19.55
C SER A 677 73.01 -61.66 18.11
N GLY A 678 74.08 -60.89 17.97
CA GLY A 678 74.61 -60.40 16.70
C GLY A 678 75.88 -59.57 16.88
N ILE A 679 76.69 -59.47 15.83
CA ILE A 679 77.90 -58.64 15.84
C ILE A 679 77.48 -57.17 15.84
N ASN A 680 77.93 -56.41 16.84
CA ASN A 680 77.69 -54.97 17.04
C ASN A 680 76.21 -54.51 17.23
N THR A 681 75.21 -55.37 17.16
CA THR A 681 73.80 -55.01 17.40
C THR A 681 73.46 -54.81 18.88
N TYR A 682 72.81 -53.70 19.23
CA TYR A 682 72.39 -53.42 20.60
C TYR A 682 71.05 -52.67 20.68
N GLU A 683 70.37 -52.81 21.82
CA GLU A 683 69.15 -52.09 22.19
C GLU A 683 69.39 -51.15 23.37
N ARG A 684 68.77 -49.97 23.35
CA ARG A 684 68.70 -49.02 24.49
C ARG A 684 67.26 -48.86 24.93
N LYS A 685 67.00 -48.98 26.24
CA LYS A 685 65.66 -48.80 26.81
C LYS A 685 65.44 -47.33 27.12
N CYS A 686 64.52 -46.69 26.43
CA CYS A 686 64.12 -45.32 26.69
C CYS A 686 62.97 -45.29 27.70
N LYS A 687 63.03 -44.37 28.67
CA LYS A 687 61.88 -44.01 29.53
C LYS A 687 61.37 -42.63 29.10
N ILE A 688 60.05 -42.48 29.00
CA ILE A 688 59.40 -41.18 28.83
C ILE A 688 59.00 -40.69 30.22
N LEU A 689 59.43 -39.49 30.58
CA LEU A 689 59.07 -38.80 31.81
C LEU A 689 58.18 -37.60 31.45
N ASP A 690 57.17 -37.30 32.29
CA ASP A 690 56.48 -36.00 32.20
C ASP A 690 57.32 -34.87 32.83
N ALA A 691 56.81 -33.64 32.78
CA ALA A 691 57.45 -32.47 33.38
C ALA A 691 57.65 -32.57 34.92
N GLY A 692 56.95 -33.49 35.60
CA GLY A 692 57.16 -33.82 37.01
C GLY A 692 58.19 -34.93 37.25
N GLY A 693 58.87 -35.41 36.20
CA GLY A 693 59.83 -36.51 36.26
C GLY A 693 59.19 -37.90 36.37
N VAL A 694 57.86 -38.02 36.30
CA VAL A 694 57.16 -39.30 36.48
C VAL A 694 57.19 -40.12 35.19
N SER A 695 57.63 -41.37 35.30
CA SER A 695 57.73 -42.30 34.15
C SER A 695 56.35 -42.64 33.57
N ARG A 696 55.98 -42.04 32.43
CA ARG A 696 54.71 -42.27 31.72
C ARG A 696 54.77 -43.36 30.65
N GLY A 697 55.96 -43.73 30.17
CA GLY A 697 56.09 -44.71 29.10
C GLY A 697 57.49 -45.28 28.92
N LYS A 698 57.60 -46.31 28.07
CA LYS A 698 58.86 -46.95 27.69
C LYS A 698 58.83 -47.41 26.24
N PHE A 699 59.94 -47.29 25.53
CA PHE A 699 60.16 -47.89 24.22
C PHE A 699 61.63 -48.32 24.10
N VAL A 700 62.01 -48.90 22.96
CA VAL A 700 63.37 -49.38 22.71
C VAL A 700 63.92 -48.74 21.43
N VAL A 701 65.15 -48.21 21.49
CA VAL A 701 65.94 -47.90 20.29
C VAL A 701 66.83 -49.09 19.98
N HIS A 702 66.79 -49.60 18.76
CA HIS A 702 67.58 -50.72 18.26
C HIS A 702 68.54 -50.20 17.18
N TYR A 703 69.80 -50.63 17.24
CA TYR A 703 70.88 -50.10 16.38
C TYR A 703 71.54 -51.25 15.59
N HIS A 704 71.81 -51.00 14.31
CA HIS A 704 72.52 -51.92 13.41
C HIS A 704 73.82 -51.30 12.85
N PRO A 705 74.92 -51.21 13.63
CA PRO A 705 76.17 -50.64 13.12
C PRO A 705 76.81 -51.52 12.05
N GLY A 706 76.80 -51.05 10.80
CA GLY A 706 77.53 -51.66 9.69
C GLY A 706 76.78 -52.72 8.87
N ALA A 707 75.54 -53.07 9.22
CA ALA A 707 74.67 -53.81 8.31
C ALA A 707 74.15 -52.90 7.20
N LYS A 708 73.61 -53.50 6.13
CA LYS A 708 73.10 -52.78 4.95
C LYS A 708 71.58 -52.79 4.91
N GLN A 709 71.00 -51.70 4.42
CA GLN A 709 69.58 -51.64 4.09
C GLN A 709 69.23 -52.68 3.01
N SER A 710 68.12 -53.39 3.15
CA SER A 710 67.58 -54.32 2.16
C SER A 710 66.05 -54.29 2.16
N VAL A 711 65.42 -54.94 1.18
CA VAL A 711 63.95 -55.04 1.12
C VAL A 711 63.39 -55.78 2.34
N GLN A 712 64.08 -56.81 2.84
CA GLN A 712 63.70 -57.50 4.09
C GLN A 712 64.01 -56.67 5.35
N HIS A 713 65.02 -55.79 5.30
CA HIS A 713 65.50 -55.01 6.43
C HIS A 713 65.65 -53.51 6.06
N PRO A 714 64.52 -52.79 5.93
CA PRO A 714 64.50 -51.40 5.42
C PRO A 714 65.17 -50.38 6.36
N TYR A 715 65.52 -50.76 7.60
CA TYR A 715 66.30 -49.95 8.55
C TYR A 715 67.67 -50.56 8.87
N GLY A 716 68.16 -51.48 8.03
CA GLY A 716 69.33 -52.31 8.30
C GLY A 716 70.66 -51.57 8.48
N SER A 717 70.78 -50.32 8.00
CA SER A 717 72.01 -49.51 8.10
C SER A 717 71.92 -48.35 9.10
N GLY A 718 70.96 -48.38 10.03
CA GLY A 718 70.69 -47.25 10.93
C GLY A 718 70.23 -47.62 12.34
N ALA A 719 69.60 -46.64 12.98
CA ALA A 719 68.90 -46.79 14.25
C ALA A 719 67.39 -46.70 14.00
N HIS A 720 66.61 -47.56 14.63
CA HIS A 720 65.15 -47.51 14.60
C HIS A 720 64.58 -47.72 15.99
N ILE A 721 63.33 -47.31 16.22
CA ILE A 721 62.63 -47.56 17.48
C ILE A 721 61.52 -48.60 17.31
N LYS A 722 61.19 -49.30 18.40
CA LYS A 722 60.11 -50.28 18.51
C LYS A 722 59.53 -50.31 19.94
N PRO A 723 58.29 -50.78 20.15
CA PRO A 723 57.63 -50.71 21.47
C PRO A 723 58.28 -51.62 22.53
N ASN A 724 58.74 -52.82 22.13
CA ASN A 724 59.29 -53.84 23.03
C ASN A 724 60.65 -54.36 22.54
N ARG A 725 61.36 -55.09 23.43
CA ARG A 725 62.63 -55.77 23.10
C ARG A 725 62.39 -57.04 22.27
N GLY A 726 63.44 -57.51 21.61
CA GLY A 726 63.58 -58.93 21.22
C GLY A 726 62.77 -59.45 20.04
N ASP A 727 61.59 -58.88 19.75
CA ASP A 727 60.76 -59.33 18.63
C ASP A 727 61.23 -58.74 17.27
N LEU A 728 60.96 -59.51 16.20
CA LEU A 728 61.11 -59.11 14.80
C LEU A 728 59.84 -58.49 14.22
N GLN A 729 58.65 -58.92 14.67
CA GLN A 729 57.34 -58.54 14.13
C GLN A 729 56.81 -57.19 14.66
N THR A 730 57.25 -56.75 15.85
CA THR A 730 56.90 -55.43 16.41
C THR A 730 57.09 -54.29 15.40
N PRO A 731 56.17 -53.30 15.35
CA PRO A 731 56.30 -52.11 14.51
C PRO A 731 57.64 -51.39 14.71
N ARG A 732 58.22 -50.89 13.62
CA ARG A 732 59.54 -50.23 13.60
C ARG A 732 59.46 -48.88 12.90
N ILE A 733 60.11 -47.88 13.48
CA ILE A 733 60.21 -46.53 12.91
C ILE A 733 61.67 -46.13 12.84
N GLY A 734 62.19 -45.85 11.63
CA GLY A 734 63.54 -45.36 11.44
C GLY A 734 63.76 -44.00 12.11
N ARG A 735 64.95 -43.75 12.67
CA ARG A 735 65.26 -42.54 13.46
C ARG A 735 64.99 -41.25 12.68
N GLU A 736 65.25 -41.28 11.37
CA GLU A 736 65.02 -40.22 10.40
C GLU A 736 63.54 -39.81 10.28
N PHE A 737 62.60 -40.74 10.50
CA PHE A 737 61.15 -40.49 10.46
C PHE A 737 60.55 -40.02 11.79
N LEU A 738 61.37 -39.79 12.81
CA LEU A 738 60.89 -39.38 14.14
C LEU A 738 60.64 -37.87 14.25
N PRO A 739 59.67 -37.44 15.09
CA PRO A 739 59.50 -36.04 15.49
C PRO A 739 60.83 -35.44 15.97
N GLU A 740 61.09 -34.19 15.63
CA GLU A 740 62.42 -33.58 15.81
C GLU A 740 62.87 -33.54 17.28
N SER A 741 61.95 -33.23 18.20
CA SER A 741 62.13 -33.29 19.65
C SER A 741 62.65 -34.66 20.13
N LEU A 742 62.09 -35.75 19.60
CA LEU A 742 62.50 -37.12 19.91
C LEU A 742 63.78 -37.54 19.17
N ARG A 743 63.93 -37.12 17.92
CA ARG A 743 65.08 -37.39 17.04
C ARG A 743 66.37 -36.75 17.58
N GLY A 744 66.29 -35.57 18.17
CA GLY A 744 67.43 -34.91 18.83
C GLY A 744 67.95 -35.68 20.05
N VAL A 745 67.05 -36.27 20.83
CA VAL A 745 67.38 -37.03 22.06
C VAL A 745 67.94 -38.42 21.77
N ILE A 746 67.51 -39.06 20.67
CA ILE A 746 68.03 -40.38 20.27
C ILE A 746 69.37 -40.21 19.53
N PRO A 747 70.49 -40.75 20.03
CA PRO A 747 71.80 -40.59 19.38
C PRO A 747 71.88 -41.36 18.06
N LEU A 748 72.80 -40.93 17.18
CA LEU A 748 73.02 -41.54 15.87
C LEU A 748 73.76 -42.89 15.94
N LYS A 749 74.57 -43.10 16.98
CA LYS A 749 75.43 -44.27 17.21
C LYS A 749 75.46 -44.61 18.71
N LYS A 750 76.35 -45.53 19.11
CA LYS A 750 76.51 -45.97 20.51
C LYS A 750 77.13 -44.86 21.34
#